data_AF-D4XUF8-F1
#
_entry.id   AF-D4XUF8-F1
#
_cell.length_a   1.000
_cell.length_b   1.000
_cell.length_c   1.000
_cell.angle_alpha   90.00
_cell.angle_beta   90.00
_cell.angle_gamma   90.00
#
_symmetry.space_group_name_H-M   'P 1'
#
loop_
_entity.id
_entity.type
_entity.pdbx_description
1 polymer ?
#
loop_
_entity_poly.entity_id
_entity_poly.type
_entity_poly.pdbx_seq_one_letter_code
_entity_poly.pdbx_strand_id
1 'polypeptide(L)'
;MLGAIAKSSFSQNERSIFSFLLSVEPLSFRKFLEADVEYYKTYTIVDLWDYLSHNLQHQILGSKEGHSWSVVEESLTLLSKQMNKFEINKNIDLDQLYFNIVKAVAMMNLFGKPLGVYPTKKLIANALPTSAASLDFLDECLNNLQSWGVITYWNRTDSYEVVETSELNIQQLLEEKLQTLSSQQNYFEHIDYKGNSILAKRHYQQKGVIRWMDQHLVSDISGLKYLIDSNTLENSKAFAHFVLITGQALNSKQLAEISSQHPNLVISQLKKLSEILNWSKEIFALKEIYRDQPKLMIDPVAKKEYEQRLNYAYQQVDLLFQQSFEHVDWYFSGEKILSKSLSMVASEVADKIFFACPTVSNELVVRHDVSSSAAAGRRKLLEKMLESNECENLNIEKFPPEKAIYLSCLKQLGLHQYQAEQNKWAFVIPKADIENDQVTSGNLKLVTEMMEVGHTLFKSNKGPVKISDLYDIWSAPPFGIPQGLLPIFGLALLLAKEKALAFYDQDITQDFRFISSMDEEFVNKLVKRPNEVAVKFVKEPEEKHRFIQLLAQSISFNFSKDIDETPLLVARFIVSYVVKQSNWVKFSKDIEFFEEKVQQLRAYIVKADDPYKLLFEDMYDLLDVSKRNDVQILSDLSDFFISIQNSKLNLFKKFEQSLFKELGEITIDILEQAKSISTSAADWKMKKFAEHLANSSNDSAQWISNMITLLGQIPERDWSDDSLKKAFEALPSYVQRFKQLSFFTKKTKITSDEDHKS
;
A
#
# COMPACT_ATOMS: atom_id res chain seq x y z
N MET A 1 25.09 -8.38 60.64
CA MET A 1 24.18 -7.55 59.81
C MET A 1 23.76 -8.24 58.51
N LEU A 2 24.62 -8.99 57.82
CA LEU A 2 24.24 -9.72 56.58
C LEU A 2 22.95 -10.56 56.70
N GLY A 3 22.73 -11.22 57.84
CA GLY A 3 21.49 -11.99 58.07
C GLY A 3 20.22 -11.14 58.23
N ALA A 4 20.32 -9.87 58.63
CA ALA A 4 19.18 -8.95 58.66
C ALA A 4 18.88 -8.43 57.25
N ILE A 5 19.91 -8.07 56.49
CA ILE A 5 19.79 -7.65 55.08
C ILE A 5 19.17 -8.77 54.23
N ALA A 6 19.63 -10.01 54.38
CA ALA A 6 19.08 -11.14 53.62
C ALA A 6 17.62 -11.50 53.97
N LYS A 7 17.08 -10.98 55.07
CA LYS A 7 15.68 -11.17 55.49
C LYS A 7 14.78 -9.99 55.11
N SER A 8 15.34 -8.91 54.58
CA SER A 8 14.56 -7.74 54.16
C SER A 8 13.68 -8.08 52.96
N SER A 9 12.61 -7.31 52.77
CA SER A 9 11.66 -7.52 51.68
C SER A 9 12.29 -7.32 50.29
N PHE A 10 13.28 -6.42 50.17
CA PHE A 10 13.99 -6.20 48.91
C PHE A 10 14.92 -7.36 48.51
N SER A 11 15.39 -8.17 49.47
CA SER A 11 16.29 -9.29 49.21
C SER A 11 15.56 -10.63 48.97
N GLN A 12 14.22 -10.67 48.92
CA GLN A 12 13.46 -11.92 48.87
C GLN A 12 13.63 -12.71 47.56
N ASN A 13 13.85 -12.03 46.43
CA ASN A 13 14.01 -12.66 45.13
C ASN A 13 15.46 -13.11 44.86
N GLU A 14 16.42 -12.56 45.58
CA GLU A 14 17.83 -12.95 45.55
C GLU A 14 18.14 -13.86 46.75
N ARG A 15 18.11 -15.17 46.51
CA ARG A 15 18.33 -16.17 47.56
C ARG A 15 19.69 -15.97 48.27
N SER A 16 19.62 -15.45 49.49
CA SER A 16 20.57 -15.65 50.61
C SER A 16 21.92 -14.94 50.54
N ILE A 17 22.61 -14.91 51.69
CA ILE A 17 24.01 -14.48 51.88
C ILE A 17 24.95 -15.06 50.81
N PHE A 18 24.62 -16.23 50.24
CA PHE A 18 25.38 -16.84 49.15
C PHE A 18 25.37 -16.02 47.85
N SER A 19 24.27 -15.36 47.49
CA SER A 19 24.22 -14.48 46.32
C SER A 19 25.19 -13.31 46.47
N PHE A 20 25.23 -12.67 47.65
CA PHE A 20 26.20 -11.62 47.94
C PHE A 20 27.65 -12.12 47.87
N LEU A 21 27.94 -13.28 48.49
CA LEU A 21 29.29 -13.85 48.52
C LEU A 21 29.80 -14.29 47.13
N LEU A 22 28.90 -14.71 46.25
CA LEU A 22 29.22 -15.22 44.92
C LEU A 22 28.96 -14.22 43.78
N SER A 23 28.39 -13.05 44.08
CA SER A 23 28.04 -12.04 43.10
C SER A 23 29.27 -11.61 42.28
N VAL A 24 29.08 -11.45 40.97
CA VAL A 24 30.11 -10.96 40.02
C VAL A 24 29.89 -9.47 39.69
N GLU A 25 28.95 -8.83 40.39
CA GLU A 25 28.59 -7.43 40.19
C GLU A 25 29.71 -6.49 40.65
N PRO A 26 29.70 -5.22 40.18
CA PRO A 26 30.59 -4.19 40.70
C PRO A 26 30.49 -4.06 42.24
N LEU A 27 31.64 -3.81 42.89
CA LEU A 27 31.75 -3.61 44.35
C LEU A 27 31.34 -4.81 45.23
N SER A 28 31.15 -5.99 44.63
CA SER A 28 30.86 -7.24 45.33
C SER A 28 32.05 -7.73 46.18
N PHE A 29 31.75 -8.57 47.18
CA PHE A 29 32.76 -9.21 48.03
C PHE A 29 33.75 -10.05 47.21
N ARG A 30 33.27 -10.73 46.16
CA ARG A 30 34.12 -11.52 45.27
C ARG A 30 35.13 -10.65 44.52
N LYS A 31 34.68 -9.52 43.93
CA LYS A 31 35.60 -8.59 43.26
C LYS A 31 36.63 -7.99 44.21
N PHE A 32 36.26 -7.77 45.47
CA PHE A 32 37.21 -7.37 46.50
C PHE A 32 38.30 -8.43 46.73
N LEU A 33 37.97 -9.72 46.73
CA LEU A 33 38.94 -10.82 46.85
C LEU A 33 39.81 -11.03 45.61
N GLU A 34 39.29 -10.71 44.42
CA GLU A 34 40.00 -10.83 43.14
C GLU A 34 40.96 -9.66 42.86
N ALA A 35 40.86 -8.56 43.60
CA ALA A 35 41.76 -7.41 43.49
C ALA A 35 43.15 -7.68 44.10
N ASP A 36 44.16 -6.89 43.71
CA ASP A 36 45.53 -7.01 44.26
C ASP A 36 45.52 -6.92 45.79
N VAL A 37 46.08 -7.94 46.44
CA VAL A 37 46.00 -8.14 47.89
C VAL A 37 46.93 -7.17 48.61
N GLU A 38 46.38 -6.04 49.07
CA GLU A 38 47.03 -5.22 50.10
C GLU A 38 46.96 -5.95 51.45
N TYR A 39 48.13 -6.25 52.03
CA TYR A 39 48.20 -6.87 53.36
C TYR A 39 47.41 -5.99 54.35
N TYR A 40 46.47 -6.60 55.10
CA TYR A 40 45.58 -5.98 56.10
C TYR A 40 44.32 -5.24 55.63
N LYS A 41 43.99 -5.22 54.33
CA LYS A 41 42.71 -4.66 53.86
C LYS A 41 41.54 -5.61 54.16
N THR A 42 40.44 -5.08 54.68
CA THR A 42 39.22 -5.87 54.98
C THR A 42 38.01 -5.31 54.24
N TYR A 43 37.04 -6.16 53.91
CA TYR A 43 35.76 -5.72 53.36
C TYR A 43 34.87 -5.21 54.50
N THR A 44 34.60 -3.93 54.51
CA THR A 44 33.94 -3.21 55.60
C THR A 44 32.44 -3.05 55.39
N ILE A 45 31.77 -2.48 56.38
CA ILE A 45 30.34 -2.13 56.26
C ILE A 45 30.09 -1.02 55.23
N VAL A 46 31.11 -0.20 54.99
CA VAL A 46 31.08 0.89 54.00
C VAL A 46 31.08 0.32 52.59
N ASP A 47 31.94 -0.67 52.34
CA ASP A 47 31.98 -1.39 51.06
C ASP A 47 30.64 -2.10 50.79
N LEU A 48 30.01 -2.64 51.85
CA LEU A 48 28.68 -3.23 51.76
C LEU A 48 27.60 -2.20 51.42
N TRP A 49 27.64 -1.00 52.00
CA TRP A 49 26.74 0.09 51.62
C TRP A 49 26.91 0.42 50.13
N ASP A 50 28.14 0.56 49.66
CA ASP A 50 28.42 0.93 48.26
C ASP A 50 27.96 -0.16 47.28
N TYR A 51 28.09 -1.44 47.64
CA TYR A 51 27.51 -2.56 46.90
C TYR A 51 25.97 -2.47 46.80
N LEU A 52 25.29 -2.28 47.94
CA LEU A 52 23.83 -2.17 48.00
C LEU A 52 23.31 -0.95 47.23
N SER A 53 23.98 0.20 47.40
CA SER A 53 23.66 1.44 46.72
C SER A 53 23.87 1.35 45.20
N HIS A 54 24.82 0.55 44.73
CA HIS A 54 25.08 0.45 43.30
C HIS A 54 24.16 -0.56 42.60
N ASN A 55 23.89 -1.70 43.25
CA ASN A 55 23.22 -2.84 42.60
C ASN A 55 21.75 -3.00 43.02
N LEU A 56 21.39 -2.62 44.25
CA LEU A 56 20.07 -2.92 44.85
C LEU A 56 19.27 -1.67 45.25
N GLN A 57 19.77 -0.46 44.98
CA GLN A 57 19.13 0.81 45.38
C GLN A 57 17.65 0.89 44.97
N HIS A 58 17.31 0.57 43.72
CA HIS A 58 15.93 0.63 43.25
C HIS A 58 14.99 -0.32 44.00
N GLN A 59 15.47 -1.50 44.39
CA GLN A 59 14.68 -2.48 45.12
C GLN A 59 14.53 -2.06 46.60
N ILE A 60 15.60 -1.53 47.21
CA ILE A 60 15.57 -1.03 48.59
C ILE A 60 14.59 0.14 48.71
N LEU A 61 14.60 1.06 47.76
CA LEU A 61 13.73 2.24 47.78
C LEU A 61 12.24 1.90 47.60
N GLY A 62 11.92 0.81 46.90
CA GLY A 62 10.56 0.27 46.82
C GLY A 62 10.13 -0.56 48.04
N SER A 63 10.99 -0.73 49.03
CA SER A 63 10.79 -1.60 50.20
C SER A 63 10.46 -0.82 51.47
N LYS A 64 10.25 -1.54 52.58
CA LYS A 64 10.00 -0.94 53.90
C LYS A 64 11.17 -0.07 54.38
N GLU A 65 12.39 -0.43 53.99
CA GLU A 65 13.60 0.30 54.33
C GLU A 65 13.83 1.54 53.44
N GLY A 66 12.98 1.77 52.43
CA GLY A 66 13.17 2.80 51.41
C GLY A 66 13.16 4.24 51.96
N HIS A 67 12.32 4.54 52.94
CA HIS A 67 12.27 5.86 53.58
C HIS A 67 13.61 6.18 54.26
N SER A 68 14.04 5.32 55.19
CA SER A 68 15.28 5.51 55.92
C SER A 68 16.52 5.47 55.00
N TRP A 69 16.48 4.69 53.92
CA TRP A 69 17.53 4.72 52.89
C TRP A 69 17.58 6.06 52.14
N SER A 70 16.42 6.60 51.76
CA SER A 70 16.31 7.90 51.08
C SER A 70 16.81 9.05 51.95
N VAL A 71 16.50 9.02 53.25
CA VAL A 71 17.01 9.98 54.25
C VAL A 71 18.54 9.98 54.24
N VAL A 72 19.17 8.80 54.29
CA VAL A 72 20.63 8.69 54.30
C VAL A 72 21.23 9.23 53.00
N GLU A 73 20.66 8.92 51.84
CA GLU A 73 21.14 9.46 50.56
C GLU A 73 21.05 10.99 50.53
N GLU A 74 19.94 11.57 50.99
CA GLU A 74 19.82 13.02 51.09
C GLU A 74 20.86 13.59 52.06
N SER A 75 21.08 12.98 53.23
CA SER A 75 22.13 13.38 54.17
C SER A 75 23.54 13.33 53.55
N LEU A 76 23.84 12.33 52.71
CA LEU A 76 25.10 12.25 51.96
C LEU A 76 25.20 13.37 50.90
N THR A 77 24.09 13.76 50.25
CA THR A 77 24.09 14.91 49.33
C THR A 77 24.19 16.26 50.05
N LEU A 78 23.64 16.40 51.25
CA LEU A 78 23.80 17.60 52.08
C LEU A 78 25.24 17.73 52.56
N LEU A 79 25.85 16.61 52.98
CA LEU A 79 27.26 16.53 53.33
C LEU A 79 28.14 17.00 52.17
N SER A 80 27.92 16.48 50.95
CA SER A 80 28.70 16.90 49.78
C SER A 80 28.56 18.40 49.47
N LYS A 81 27.33 18.95 49.59
CA LYS A 81 27.09 20.40 49.43
C LYS A 81 27.79 21.24 50.51
N GLN A 82 27.81 20.78 51.76
CA GLN A 82 28.47 21.49 52.86
C GLN A 82 29.99 21.46 52.71
N MET A 83 30.57 20.31 52.37
CA MET A 83 32.02 20.17 52.15
C MET A 83 32.50 21.10 51.02
N ASN A 84 31.71 21.21 49.93
CA ASN A 84 31.98 22.16 48.84
C ASN A 84 31.89 23.64 49.27
N LYS A 85 31.08 23.98 50.27
CA LYS A 85 30.92 25.37 50.76
C LYS A 85 32.03 25.82 51.70
N PHE A 86 32.54 24.92 52.52
CA PHE A 86 33.50 25.26 53.57
C PHE A 86 34.97 25.20 53.12
N GLU A 87 35.24 24.92 51.83
CA GLU A 87 36.60 24.69 51.30
C GLU A 87 37.43 23.82 52.26
N ILE A 88 36.83 22.77 52.84
CA ILE A 88 37.50 21.89 53.81
C ILE A 88 38.61 21.17 53.05
N ASN A 89 39.78 21.81 53.09
CA ASN A 89 41.14 21.39 52.79
C ASN A 89 41.31 20.13 51.95
N LYS A 90 41.63 20.30 50.65
CA LYS A 90 42.59 19.63 49.72
C LYS A 90 43.14 18.21 50.01
N ASN A 91 42.64 17.47 51.00
CA ASN A 91 43.08 16.18 51.47
C ASN A 91 41.93 15.18 51.28
N ILE A 92 42.01 14.48 50.16
CA ILE A 92 41.00 13.53 49.67
C ILE A 92 40.67 12.46 50.73
N ASP A 93 41.64 12.06 51.55
CA ASP A 93 41.47 11.03 52.57
C ASP A 93 40.55 11.46 53.73
N LEU A 94 40.61 12.73 54.14
CA LEU A 94 39.73 13.29 55.19
C LEU A 94 38.32 13.50 54.66
N ASP A 95 38.19 13.92 53.41
CA ASP A 95 36.89 14.09 52.77
C ASP A 95 36.13 12.75 52.71
N GLN A 96 36.84 11.68 52.33
CA GLN A 96 36.26 10.36 52.24
C GLN A 96 35.88 9.78 53.62
N LEU A 97 36.60 10.16 54.68
CA LEU A 97 36.29 9.76 56.06
C LEU A 97 34.89 10.21 56.50
N TYR A 98 34.47 11.44 56.16
CA TYR A 98 33.12 11.93 56.46
C TYR A 98 32.03 11.06 55.84
N PHE A 99 32.14 10.74 54.56
CA PHE A 99 31.18 9.86 53.87
C PHE A 99 31.17 8.46 54.47
N ASN A 100 32.34 7.91 54.78
CA ASN A 100 32.47 6.57 55.35
C ASN A 100 31.81 6.47 56.74
N ILE A 101 31.95 7.51 57.58
CA ILE A 101 31.29 7.60 58.89
C ILE A 101 29.77 7.56 58.73
N VAL A 102 29.22 8.41 57.84
CA VAL A 102 27.76 8.46 57.62
C VAL A 102 27.24 7.12 57.08
N LYS A 103 27.92 6.50 56.12
CA LYS A 103 27.56 5.17 55.58
C LYS A 103 27.58 4.08 56.68
N ALA A 104 28.61 4.07 57.53
CA ALA A 104 28.72 3.12 58.62
C ALA A 104 27.60 3.31 59.66
N VAL A 105 27.33 4.55 60.06
CA VAL A 105 26.23 4.90 60.97
C VAL A 105 24.89 4.49 60.36
N ALA A 106 24.66 4.79 59.08
CA ALA A 106 23.44 4.42 58.36
C ALA A 106 23.20 2.90 58.35
N MET A 107 24.21 2.12 57.96
CA MET A 107 24.10 0.66 57.92
C MET A 107 23.82 0.04 59.30
N MET A 108 24.44 0.58 60.36
CA MET A 108 24.17 0.15 61.73
C MET A 108 22.76 0.56 62.19
N ASN A 109 22.27 1.74 61.78
CA ASN A 109 20.91 2.17 62.11
C ASN A 109 19.85 1.32 61.38
N LEU A 110 20.03 1.09 60.07
CA LEU A 110 19.09 0.35 59.24
C LEU A 110 19.04 -1.14 59.60
N PHE A 111 20.21 -1.79 59.72
CA PHE A 111 20.31 -3.24 59.83
C PHE A 111 20.88 -3.73 61.16
N GLY A 112 21.46 -2.84 61.97
CA GLY A 112 22.05 -3.15 63.27
C GLY A 112 21.09 -2.96 64.45
N LYS A 113 20.25 -1.91 64.44
CA LYS A 113 19.25 -1.65 65.51
C LYS A 113 18.36 -2.86 65.85
N PRO A 114 17.81 -3.61 64.88
CA PRO A 114 17.02 -4.81 65.18
C PRO A 114 17.81 -5.92 65.90
N LEU A 115 19.14 -5.89 65.79
CA LEU A 115 20.07 -6.82 66.42
C LEU A 115 20.64 -6.29 67.75
N GLY A 116 20.19 -5.11 68.20
CA GLY A 116 20.74 -4.42 69.38
C GLY A 116 22.12 -3.80 69.15
N VAL A 117 22.56 -3.67 67.89
CA VAL A 117 23.84 -3.05 67.53
C VAL A 117 23.59 -1.57 67.23
N TYR A 118 24.11 -0.70 68.08
CA TYR A 118 24.01 0.75 67.93
C TYR A 118 25.35 1.34 67.49
N PRO A 119 25.36 2.37 66.63
CA PRO A 119 26.57 3.04 66.17
C PRO A 119 27.18 3.91 67.27
N THR A 120 27.86 3.26 68.22
CA THR A 120 28.68 3.95 69.23
C THR A 120 30.01 4.37 68.60
N LYS A 121 30.68 5.37 69.18
CA LYS A 121 31.99 5.84 68.69
C LYS A 121 32.99 4.70 68.47
N LYS A 122 33.06 3.74 69.41
CA LYS A 122 33.96 2.57 69.33
C LYS A 122 33.59 1.64 68.16
N LEU A 123 32.30 1.43 67.91
CA LEU A 123 31.85 0.57 66.82
C LEU A 123 32.07 1.22 65.45
N ILE A 124 31.84 2.53 65.34
CA ILE A 124 32.14 3.31 64.12
C ILE A 124 33.63 3.22 63.82
N ALA A 125 34.50 3.47 64.81
CA ALA A 125 35.95 3.37 64.65
C ALA A 125 36.42 2.01 64.09
N ASN A 126 35.82 0.91 64.56
CA ASN A 126 36.16 -0.45 64.11
C ASN A 126 35.55 -0.83 62.75
N ALA A 127 34.55 -0.08 62.27
CA ALA A 127 33.81 -0.41 61.05
C ALA A 127 34.34 0.31 59.80
N LEU A 128 35.27 1.25 59.97
CA LEU A 128 35.83 2.07 58.91
C LEU A 128 37.11 1.45 58.30
N PRO A 129 37.36 1.63 57.00
CA PRO A 129 38.54 1.13 56.31
C PRO A 129 39.76 2.04 56.53
N THR A 130 40.13 2.35 57.78
CA THR A 130 41.08 3.43 58.12
C THR A 130 42.34 2.98 58.86
N SER A 131 43.40 3.78 58.71
CA SER A 131 44.68 3.65 59.41
C SER A 131 44.65 4.28 60.81
N ALA A 132 45.61 3.97 61.69
CA ALA A 132 45.66 4.56 63.03
C ALA A 132 45.63 6.11 63.04
N ALA A 133 46.24 6.76 62.04
CA ALA A 133 46.29 8.22 61.92
C ALA A 133 44.93 8.87 61.53
N SER A 134 43.99 8.12 60.97
CA SER A 134 42.66 8.63 60.61
C SER A 134 41.64 8.49 61.74
N LEU A 135 41.93 7.66 62.75
CA LEU A 135 41.15 7.59 63.98
C LEU A 135 41.35 8.83 64.87
N ASP A 136 42.49 9.52 64.76
CA ASP A 136 42.77 10.76 65.50
C ASP A 136 41.80 11.89 65.13
N PHE A 137 41.30 11.90 63.88
CA PHE A 137 40.34 12.89 63.38
C PHE A 137 38.87 12.49 63.59
N LEU A 138 38.59 11.27 64.08
CA LEU A 138 37.22 10.76 64.21
C LEU A 138 36.34 11.64 65.10
N ASP A 139 36.89 12.15 66.21
CA ASP A 139 36.16 13.05 67.12
C ASP A 139 35.80 14.38 66.45
N GLU A 140 36.74 14.93 65.70
CA GLU A 140 36.52 16.17 64.95
C GLU A 140 35.45 15.95 63.87
N CYS A 141 35.54 14.84 63.12
CA CYS A 141 34.55 14.51 62.10
C CYS A 141 33.15 14.31 62.68
N LEU A 142 33.02 13.58 63.80
CA LEU A 142 31.72 13.36 64.46
C LEU A 142 31.11 14.67 64.98
N ASN A 143 31.93 15.54 65.59
CA ASN A 143 31.48 16.85 66.05
C ASN A 143 31.04 17.75 64.89
N ASN A 144 31.80 17.75 63.79
CA ASN A 144 31.48 18.49 62.58
C ASN A 144 30.17 17.99 61.96
N LEU A 145 30.02 16.69 61.74
CA LEU A 145 28.79 16.07 61.22
C LEU A 145 27.57 16.38 62.10
N GLN A 146 27.75 16.44 63.42
CA GLN A 146 26.70 16.83 64.35
C GLN A 146 26.36 18.33 64.23
N SER A 147 27.36 19.21 64.20
CA SER A 147 27.17 20.65 64.03
C SER A 147 26.49 21.02 62.70
N TRP A 148 26.76 20.22 61.68
CA TRP A 148 26.21 20.34 60.34
C TRP A 148 24.80 19.77 60.19
N GLY A 149 24.29 19.11 61.23
CA GLY A 149 22.96 18.49 61.23
C GLY A 149 22.85 17.25 60.35
N VAL A 150 23.96 16.57 60.06
CA VAL A 150 23.97 15.31 59.29
C VAL A 150 23.71 14.11 60.21
N ILE A 151 24.27 14.14 61.43
CA ILE A 151 24.04 13.12 62.47
C ILE A 151 23.59 13.77 63.79
N THR A 152 22.91 12.98 64.63
CA THR A 152 22.49 13.34 65.99
C THR A 152 23.04 12.34 66.99
N TYR A 153 23.32 12.78 68.21
CA TYR A 153 23.85 11.93 69.27
C TYR A 153 22.78 11.67 70.35
N TRP A 154 22.63 10.41 70.73
CA TRP A 154 21.66 9.95 71.72
C TRP A 154 22.34 9.55 73.03
N ASN A 155 22.17 10.36 74.07
CA ASN A 155 22.79 10.14 75.39
C ASN A 155 22.41 8.78 76.03
N ARG A 156 21.19 8.29 75.82
CA ARG A 156 20.70 7.06 76.47
C ARG A 156 21.42 5.80 75.98
N THR A 157 21.82 5.79 74.70
CA THR A 157 22.40 4.63 74.02
C THR A 157 23.86 4.87 73.60
N ASP A 158 24.41 6.04 73.93
CA ASP A 158 25.76 6.47 73.52
C ASP A 158 26.00 6.26 72.01
N SER A 159 25.00 6.60 71.20
CA SER A 159 24.94 6.22 69.78
C SER A 159 24.59 7.39 68.86
N TYR A 160 25.05 7.31 67.62
CA TYR A 160 24.80 8.32 66.58
C TYR A 160 23.68 7.91 65.61
N GLU A 161 22.85 8.84 65.17
CA GLU A 161 21.81 8.58 64.19
C GLU A 161 21.86 9.57 63.04
N VAL A 162 21.57 9.11 61.82
CA VAL A 162 21.44 10.02 60.68
C VAL A 162 20.17 10.84 60.88
N VAL A 163 20.26 12.16 60.70
CA VAL A 163 19.12 13.05 60.95
C VAL A 163 18.03 12.80 59.92
N GLU A 164 16.81 12.58 60.41
CA GLU A 164 15.62 12.47 59.58
C GLU A 164 15.25 13.86 59.04
N THR A 165 15.39 14.04 57.72
CA THR A 165 15.17 15.32 57.03
C THR A 165 13.75 15.45 56.47
N SER A 166 12.95 14.39 56.53
CA SER A 166 11.60 14.31 55.98
C SER A 166 10.57 14.14 57.10
N GLU A 167 9.48 14.90 57.05
CA GLU A 167 8.34 14.75 57.98
C GLU A 167 7.32 13.72 57.49
N LEU A 168 7.41 13.28 56.23
CA LEU A 168 6.41 12.45 55.57
C LEU A 168 6.94 11.03 55.35
N ASN A 169 6.26 10.05 55.95
CA ASN A 169 6.52 8.64 55.73
C ASN A 169 5.48 8.06 54.75
N ILE A 170 5.87 7.84 53.48
CA ILE A 170 4.95 7.37 52.44
C ILE A 170 4.45 5.95 52.71
N GLN A 171 5.31 5.07 53.26
CA GLN A 171 4.91 3.72 53.68
C GLN A 171 3.75 3.75 54.68
N GLN A 172 3.84 4.59 55.72
CA GLN A 172 2.79 4.68 56.73
C GLN A 172 1.48 5.23 56.13
N LEU A 173 1.56 6.32 55.36
CA LEU A 173 0.39 6.90 54.68
C LEU A 173 -0.29 5.89 53.74
N LEU A 174 0.50 5.06 53.07
CA LEU A 174 0.00 4.01 52.21
C LEU A 174 -0.72 2.91 52.99
N GLU A 175 -0.14 2.42 54.09
CA GLU A 175 -0.77 1.41 54.93
C GLU A 175 -2.10 1.91 55.50
N GLU A 176 -2.15 3.16 55.99
CA GLU A 176 -3.37 3.80 56.48
C GLU A 176 -4.43 3.90 55.37
N LYS A 177 -4.04 4.36 54.17
CA LYS A 177 -4.96 4.46 53.03
C LYS A 177 -5.49 3.09 52.60
N LEU A 178 -4.62 2.08 52.45
CA LEU A 178 -5.01 0.73 52.04
C LEU A 178 -6.05 0.11 52.99
N GLN A 179 -5.98 0.40 54.30
CA GLN A 179 -6.98 -0.06 55.28
C GLN A 179 -8.36 0.58 55.10
N THR A 180 -8.42 1.81 54.55
CA THR A 180 -9.70 2.52 54.30
C THR A 180 -10.38 2.07 53.00
N LEU A 181 -9.65 1.44 52.08
CA LEU A 181 -10.17 1.06 50.77
C LEU A 181 -11.08 -0.17 50.84
N SER A 182 -12.18 -0.12 50.08
CA SER A 182 -13.11 -1.24 50.02
C SER A 182 -12.52 -2.42 49.24
N SER A 183 -12.79 -3.64 49.69
CA SER A 183 -12.39 -4.85 48.96
C SER A 183 -13.28 -5.16 47.74
N GLN A 184 -14.44 -4.51 47.63
CA GLN A 184 -15.46 -4.80 46.61
C GLN A 184 -15.37 -3.90 45.37
N GLN A 185 -14.65 -2.78 45.44
CA GLN A 185 -14.47 -1.88 44.31
C GLN A 185 -13.42 -2.42 43.32
N ASN A 186 -13.66 -2.21 42.03
CA ASN A 186 -12.71 -2.54 40.98
C ASN A 186 -11.72 -1.38 40.79
N TYR A 187 -10.43 -1.65 41.03
CA TYR A 187 -9.35 -0.66 40.87
C TYR A 187 -8.57 -0.83 39.56
N PHE A 188 -8.91 -1.81 38.71
CA PHE A 188 -8.20 -2.11 37.46
C PHE A 188 -8.11 -0.92 36.50
N GLU A 189 -9.12 -0.05 36.48
CA GLU A 189 -9.18 1.13 35.62
C GLU A 189 -8.03 2.12 35.85
N HIS A 190 -7.35 2.03 37.00
CA HIS A 190 -6.30 2.97 37.40
C HIS A 190 -4.90 2.58 36.92
N ILE A 191 -4.76 1.40 36.30
CA ILE A 191 -3.47 0.89 35.83
C ILE A 191 -3.03 1.52 34.48
N ASP A 192 -3.93 2.14 33.71
CA ASP A 192 -3.64 2.65 32.35
C ASP A 192 -2.82 1.66 31.50
N TYR A 193 -3.20 0.39 31.54
CA TYR A 193 -2.48 -0.65 30.81
C TYR A 193 -2.68 -0.48 29.30
N LYS A 194 -1.58 -0.27 28.59
CA LYS A 194 -1.54 -0.29 27.13
C LYS A 194 -1.11 -1.69 26.71
N GLY A 195 -2.03 -2.44 26.10
CA GLY A 195 -1.76 -3.78 25.60
C GLY A 195 -0.54 -3.85 24.70
N ASN A 196 0.23 -4.93 24.84
CA ASN A 196 1.38 -5.16 23.95
C ASN A 196 0.93 -5.80 22.63
N SER A 197 1.67 -5.52 21.56
CA SER A 197 1.53 -6.24 20.29
C SER A 197 2.47 -7.44 20.24
N ILE A 198 1.94 -8.61 19.94
CA ILE A 198 2.67 -9.87 19.84
C ILE A 198 2.86 -10.27 18.39
N LEU A 199 4.12 -10.40 17.98
CA LEU A 199 4.49 -10.84 16.63
C LEU A 199 4.35 -12.36 16.45
N ALA A 200 3.76 -12.77 15.33
CA ALA A 200 3.72 -14.15 14.86
C ALA A 200 5.08 -14.57 14.25
N LYS A 201 6.10 -14.80 15.10
CA LYS A 201 7.51 -14.98 14.68
C LYS A 201 7.72 -16.16 13.72
N ARG A 202 7.13 -17.33 14.02
CA ARG A 202 7.28 -18.53 13.17
C ARG A 202 6.62 -18.30 11.82
N HIS A 203 5.41 -17.74 11.82
CA HIS A 203 4.69 -17.41 10.59
C HIS A 203 5.46 -16.41 9.73
N TYR A 204 6.02 -15.36 10.35
CA TYR A 204 6.88 -14.40 9.66
C TYR A 204 8.09 -15.08 9.01
N GLN A 205 8.80 -15.95 9.74
CA GLN A 205 9.96 -16.66 9.21
C GLN A 205 9.61 -17.61 8.05
N GLN A 206 8.43 -18.24 8.08
CA GLN A 206 8.01 -19.23 7.08
C GLN A 206 7.34 -18.61 5.84
N LYS A 207 6.55 -17.54 6.01
CA LYS A 207 5.81 -16.88 4.93
C LYS A 207 6.48 -15.59 4.42
N GLY A 208 7.35 -14.98 5.22
CA GLY A 208 7.95 -13.67 4.98
C GLY A 208 7.07 -12.49 5.38
N VAL A 209 5.82 -12.72 5.85
CA VAL A 209 4.84 -11.68 6.14
C VAL A 209 4.75 -11.36 7.62
N ILE A 210 4.95 -10.08 7.96
CA ILE A 210 4.82 -9.57 9.34
C ILE A 210 3.35 -9.49 9.71
N ARG A 211 2.95 -10.24 10.74
CA ARG A 211 1.60 -10.24 11.31
C ARG A 211 1.69 -10.22 12.83
N TRP A 212 0.91 -9.36 13.47
CA TRP A 212 0.87 -9.24 14.92
C TRP A 212 -0.55 -9.20 15.46
N MET A 213 -0.68 -9.56 16.73
CA MET A 213 -1.91 -9.52 17.49
C MET A 213 -1.79 -8.57 18.67
N ASP A 214 -2.82 -7.77 18.92
CA ASP A 214 -2.84 -6.86 20.06
C ASP A 214 -3.49 -7.53 21.28
N GLN A 215 -2.99 -7.19 22.46
CA GLN A 215 -3.51 -7.65 23.74
C GLN A 215 -4.58 -6.72 24.30
N HIS A 216 -5.66 -7.30 24.81
CA HIS A 216 -6.76 -6.60 25.43
C HIS A 216 -7.18 -7.28 26.73
N LEU A 217 -7.56 -6.45 27.70
CA LEU A 217 -8.12 -6.87 28.97
C LEU A 217 -9.55 -6.37 29.06
N VAL A 218 -10.45 -7.26 29.48
CA VAL A 218 -11.88 -6.98 29.49
C VAL A 218 -12.47 -7.43 30.82
N SER A 219 -13.32 -6.58 31.40
CA SER A 219 -13.96 -6.79 32.69
C SER A 219 -14.88 -8.01 32.73
N ASP A 220 -15.69 -8.23 31.70
CA ASP A 220 -16.72 -9.27 31.65
C ASP A 220 -17.18 -9.51 30.20
N ILE A 221 -18.19 -10.37 30.02
CA ILE A 221 -18.78 -10.62 28.70
C ILE A 221 -19.39 -9.33 28.10
N SER A 222 -19.92 -8.44 28.93
CA SER A 222 -20.46 -7.15 28.46
C SER A 222 -19.36 -6.24 27.91
N GLY A 223 -18.22 -6.16 28.60
CA GLY A 223 -17.04 -5.46 28.13
C GLY A 223 -16.48 -6.06 26.84
N LEU A 224 -16.64 -7.38 26.62
CA LEU A 224 -16.20 -8.03 25.39
C LEU A 224 -17.05 -7.54 24.21
N LYS A 225 -18.37 -7.47 24.41
CA LYS A 225 -19.29 -6.90 23.40
C LYS A 225 -18.95 -5.44 23.11
N TYR A 226 -18.72 -4.63 24.15
CA TYR A 226 -18.30 -3.24 23.96
C TYR A 226 -17.01 -3.13 23.14
N LEU A 227 -16.01 -3.96 23.42
CA LEU A 227 -14.76 -3.99 22.67
C LEU A 227 -14.98 -4.38 21.20
N ILE A 228 -15.90 -5.30 20.91
CA ILE A 228 -16.25 -5.71 19.54
C ILE A 228 -17.04 -4.63 18.81
N ASP A 229 -18.05 -4.05 19.47
CA ASP A 229 -18.93 -3.03 18.91
C ASP A 229 -18.22 -1.68 18.76
N SER A 230 -17.15 -1.47 19.52
CA SER A 230 -16.30 -0.30 19.38
C SER A 230 -15.40 -0.43 18.15
N ASN A 231 -15.26 0.65 17.38
CA ASN A 231 -14.30 0.73 16.25
C ASN A 231 -12.82 0.59 16.69
N THR A 232 -12.55 0.25 17.96
CA THR A 232 -11.21 0.07 18.53
C THR A 232 -10.47 -1.09 17.87
N LEU A 233 -11.19 -2.17 17.52
CA LEU A 233 -10.61 -3.29 16.77
C LEU A 233 -10.37 -2.93 15.30
N GLU A 234 -11.32 -2.23 14.67
CA GLU A 234 -11.24 -1.82 13.25
C GLU A 234 -10.12 -0.81 12.99
N ASN A 235 -9.82 0.06 13.96
CA ASN A 235 -8.72 1.00 13.88
C ASN A 235 -7.34 0.36 14.10
N SER A 236 -7.28 -0.89 14.58
CA SER A 236 -6.01 -1.60 14.72
C SER A 236 -5.57 -2.22 13.40
N LYS A 237 -4.26 -2.16 13.14
CA LYS A 237 -3.60 -2.87 12.03
C LYS A 237 -3.30 -4.36 12.37
N ALA A 238 -3.62 -4.82 13.58
CA ALA A 238 -3.45 -6.21 13.99
C ALA A 238 -4.44 -7.12 13.25
N PHE A 239 -4.01 -8.34 12.92
CA PHE A 239 -4.88 -9.27 12.18
C PHE A 239 -5.87 -10.03 13.08
N ALA A 240 -5.59 -10.09 14.38
CA ALA A 240 -6.41 -10.73 15.40
C ALA A 240 -6.03 -10.18 16.78
N HIS A 241 -6.79 -10.51 17.82
CA HIS A 241 -6.62 -9.93 19.15
C HIS A 241 -6.61 -10.99 20.24
N PHE A 242 -5.68 -10.86 21.19
CA PHE A 242 -5.69 -11.61 22.44
C PHE A 242 -6.59 -10.91 23.44
N VAL A 243 -7.58 -11.61 23.99
CA VAL A 243 -8.51 -11.05 24.97
C VAL A 243 -8.50 -11.88 26.25
N LEU A 244 -8.09 -11.25 27.34
CA LEU A 244 -8.20 -11.79 28.69
C LEU A 244 -9.42 -11.24 29.40
N ILE A 245 -10.32 -12.12 29.83
CA ILE A 245 -11.53 -11.78 30.58
C ILE A 245 -11.22 -11.89 32.07
N THR A 246 -11.49 -10.81 32.81
CA THR A 246 -11.17 -10.69 34.24
C THR A 246 -12.34 -11.03 35.17
N GLY A 247 -13.57 -11.09 34.63
CA GLY A 247 -14.83 -11.29 35.37
C GLY A 247 -15.08 -12.73 35.86
N GLN A 248 -16.35 -13.12 35.98
CA GLN A 248 -16.77 -14.42 36.50
C GLN A 248 -16.00 -15.58 35.83
N ALA A 249 -15.62 -16.59 36.61
CA ALA A 249 -14.86 -17.74 36.12
C ALA A 249 -15.62 -18.46 35.00
N LEU A 250 -15.14 -18.30 33.77
CA LEU A 250 -15.69 -18.99 32.59
C LEU A 250 -15.12 -20.41 32.51
N ASN A 251 -15.99 -21.37 32.16
CA ASN A 251 -15.55 -22.73 31.88
C ASN A 251 -15.00 -22.86 30.45
N SER A 252 -14.29 -23.95 30.15
CA SER A 252 -13.69 -24.19 28.83
C SER A 252 -14.72 -24.24 27.69
N LYS A 253 -15.94 -24.71 27.95
CA LYS A 253 -17.01 -24.78 26.95
C LYS A 253 -17.52 -23.38 26.56
N GLN A 254 -17.69 -22.50 27.55
CA GLN A 254 -18.09 -21.11 27.32
C GLN A 254 -17.01 -20.34 26.55
N LEU A 255 -15.73 -20.51 26.92
CA LEU A 255 -14.62 -19.89 26.19
C LEU A 255 -14.56 -20.36 24.73
N ALA A 256 -14.74 -21.66 24.50
CA ALA A 256 -14.83 -22.23 23.15
C ALA A 256 -16.02 -21.63 22.36
N GLU A 257 -17.22 -21.60 22.94
CA GLU A 257 -18.42 -21.05 22.31
C GLU A 257 -18.23 -19.56 21.92
N ILE A 258 -17.72 -18.73 22.84
CA ILE A 258 -17.46 -17.32 22.55
C ILE A 258 -16.42 -17.17 21.43
N SER A 259 -15.33 -17.94 21.48
CA SER A 259 -14.28 -17.90 20.44
C SER A 259 -14.78 -18.37 19.06
N SER A 260 -15.82 -19.20 19.01
CA SER A 260 -16.43 -19.65 17.75
C SER A 260 -17.30 -18.57 17.09
N GLN A 261 -17.90 -17.69 17.90
CA GLN A 261 -18.71 -16.57 17.41
C GLN A 261 -17.85 -15.42 16.86
N HIS A 262 -16.59 -15.32 17.30
CA HIS A 262 -15.69 -14.21 16.97
C HIS A 262 -14.37 -14.72 16.39
N PRO A 263 -14.27 -14.93 15.07
CA PRO A 263 -13.12 -15.57 14.42
C PRO A 263 -11.83 -14.74 14.43
N ASN A 264 -11.87 -13.48 14.86
CA ASN A 264 -10.68 -12.61 14.97
C ASN A 264 -10.16 -12.50 16.43
N LEU A 265 -10.78 -13.20 17.37
CA LEU A 265 -10.46 -13.13 18.79
C LEU A 265 -9.88 -14.46 19.30
N VAL A 266 -8.82 -14.34 20.10
CA VAL A 266 -8.23 -15.44 20.85
C VAL A 266 -8.46 -15.15 22.32
N ILE A 267 -9.30 -15.96 22.96
CA ILE A 267 -9.92 -15.61 24.24
C ILE A 267 -9.43 -16.54 25.34
N SER A 268 -9.19 -15.99 26.53
CA SER A 268 -8.97 -16.79 27.74
C SER A 268 -9.43 -16.07 29.01
N GLN A 269 -9.47 -16.80 30.11
CA GLN A 269 -9.80 -16.29 31.44
C GLN A 269 -8.52 -15.94 32.21
N LEU A 270 -8.51 -14.77 32.85
CA LEU A 270 -7.45 -14.37 33.76
C LEU A 270 -7.48 -15.22 35.05
N LYS A 271 -6.37 -15.89 35.36
CA LYS A 271 -6.25 -16.77 36.56
C LYS A 271 -5.89 -16.02 37.85
N LYS A 272 -5.01 -15.03 37.77
CA LYS A 272 -4.40 -14.33 38.93
C LYS A 272 -5.03 -12.96 39.21
N LEU A 273 -6.36 -12.87 39.15
CA LEU A 273 -7.08 -11.61 39.31
C LEU A 273 -6.73 -10.87 40.62
N SER A 274 -6.66 -11.60 41.73
CA SER A 274 -6.42 -11.03 43.06
C SER A 274 -5.06 -10.37 43.21
N GLU A 275 -4.01 -10.93 42.60
CA GLU A 275 -2.66 -10.36 42.64
C GLU A 275 -2.63 -9.01 41.92
N ILE A 276 -3.24 -8.93 40.73
CA ILE A 276 -3.27 -7.69 39.96
C ILE A 276 -4.17 -6.64 40.64
N LEU A 277 -5.30 -7.06 41.24
CA LEU A 277 -6.16 -6.15 42.01
C LEU A 277 -5.43 -5.53 43.20
N ASN A 278 -4.56 -6.26 43.89
CA ASN A 278 -3.80 -5.73 45.02
C ASN A 278 -2.84 -4.62 44.57
N TRP A 279 -2.11 -4.83 43.48
CA TRP A 279 -1.25 -3.78 42.92
C TRP A 279 -2.06 -2.61 42.33
N SER A 280 -3.22 -2.88 41.74
CA SER A 280 -4.15 -1.84 41.28
C SER A 280 -4.56 -0.92 42.43
N LYS A 281 -4.88 -1.51 43.60
CA LYS A 281 -5.23 -0.78 44.83
C LYS A 281 -4.07 0.05 45.34
N GLU A 282 -2.86 -0.49 45.32
CA GLU A 282 -1.67 0.26 45.73
C GLU A 282 -1.40 1.46 44.82
N ILE A 283 -1.48 1.28 43.50
CA ILE A 283 -1.36 2.40 42.53
C ILE A 283 -2.44 3.46 42.78
N PHE A 284 -3.68 3.04 43.03
CA PHE A 284 -4.76 3.96 43.37
C PHE A 284 -4.46 4.74 44.65
N ALA A 285 -4.08 4.04 45.73
CA ALA A 285 -3.77 4.65 47.01
C ALA A 285 -2.62 5.66 46.90
N LEU A 286 -1.55 5.33 46.17
CA LEU A 286 -0.43 6.23 45.90
C LEU A 286 -0.88 7.49 45.14
N LYS A 287 -1.69 7.34 44.09
CA LYS A 287 -2.24 8.48 43.33
C LYS A 287 -3.09 9.40 44.20
N GLU A 288 -3.88 8.84 45.12
CA GLU A 288 -4.67 9.63 46.06
C GLU A 288 -3.80 10.31 47.13
N ILE A 289 -2.77 9.64 47.67
CA ILE A 289 -1.81 10.28 48.59
C ILE A 289 -1.14 11.49 47.95
N TYR A 290 -0.75 11.36 46.68
CA TYR A 290 -0.16 12.47 45.92
C TYR A 290 -1.12 13.65 45.80
N ARG A 291 -2.42 13.41 45.64
CA ARG A 291 -3.45 14.45 45.59
C ARG A 291 -3.72 15.09 46.96
N ASP A 292 -3.75 14.28 48.01
CA ASP A 292 -4.12 14.69 49.37
C ASP A 292 -2.99 15.38 50.13
N GLN A 293 -1.72 15.17 49.74
CA GLN A 293 -0.54 15.67 50.47
C GLN A 293 0.32 16.62 49.61
N PRO A 294 -0.02 17.92 49.52
CA PRO A 294 0.77 18.92 48.78
C PRO A 294 2.21 19.04 49.26
N LYS A 295 2.48 18.73 50.55
CA LYS A 295 3.82 18.73 51.15
C LYS A 295 4.78 17.76 50.43
N LEU A 296 4.26 16.71 49.79
CA LEU A 296 5.05 15.72 49.03
C LEU A 296 5.80 16.38 47.85
N MET A 297 5.31 17.50 47.31
CA MET A 297 5.99 18.24 46.24
C MET A 297 7.17 19.10 46.72
N ILE A 298 7.22 19.40 48.02
CA ILE A 298 8.22 20.28 48.62
C ILE A 298 9.37 19.46 49.23
N ASP A 299 9.04 18.28 49.76
CA ASP A 299 10.00 17.38 50.38
C ASP A 299 10.67 16.46 49.33
N PRO A 300 11.98 16.63 49.06
CA PRO A 300 12.69 15.85 48.04
C PRO A 300 12.79 14.36 48.39
N VAL A 301 12.83 14.00 49.68
CA VAL A 301 12.92 12.62 50.16
C VAL A 301 11.59 11.92 49.92
N ALA A 302 10.49 12.53 50.39
CA ALA A 302 9.14 11.98 50.22
C ALA A 302 8.74 11.87 48.74
N LYS A 303 9.13 12.86 47.91
CA LYS A 303 8.92 12.83 46.47
C LYS A 303 9.64 11.65 45.81
N LYS A 304 10.91 11.46 46.11
CA LYS A 304 11.73 10.38 45.55
C LYS A 304 11.18 9.00 45.95
N GLU A 305 10.84 8.83 47.23
CA GLU A 305 10.22 7.60 47.74
C GLU A 305 8.91 7.28 47.02
N TYR A 306 8.01 8.28 46.89
CA TYR A 306 6.75 8.14 46.15
C TYR A 306 6.96 7.72 44.70
N GLU A 307 7.82 8.42 43.95
CA GLU A 307 8.07 8.14 42.53
C GLU A 307 8.60 6.71 42.33
N GLN A 308 9.55 6.29 43.18
CA GLN A 308 10.16 4.97 43.07
C GLN A 308 9.18 3.86 43.42
N ARG A 309 8.34 4.06 44.43
CA ARG A 309 7.32 3.08 44.81
C ARG A 309 6.23 2.96 43.76
N LEU A 310 5.78 4.07 43.20
CA LEU A 310 4.82 4.07 42.11
C LEU A 310 5.38 3.33 40.88
N ASN A 311 6.63 3.60 40.52
CA ASN A 311 7.31 2.89 39.43
C ASN A 311 7.44 1.39 39.70
N TYR A 312 7.79 1.00 40.93
CA TYR A 312 7.87 -0.40 41.34
C TYR A 312 6.51 -1.10 41.21
N ALA A 313 5.42 -0.46 41.67
CA ALA A 313 4.08 -1.00 41.55
C ALA A 313 3.67 -1.24 40.08
N TYR A 314 3.97 -0.29 39.17
CA TYR A 314 3.74 -0.49 37.73
C TYR A 314 4.56 -1.65 37.16
N GLN A 315 5.84 -1.76 37.53
CA GLN A 315 6.69 -2.88 37.09
C GLN A 315 6.12 -4.24 37.54
N GLN A 316 5.60 -4.34 38.77
CA GLN A 316 4.98 -5.59 39.24
C GLN A 316 3.71 -5.91 38.45
N VAL A 317 2.90 -4.90 38.12
CA VAL A 317 1.71 -5.09 37.29
C VAL A 317 2.07 -5.55 35.87
N ASP A 318 3.08 -4.94 35.24
CA ASP A 318 3.56 -5.34 33.92
C ASP A 318 4.06 -6.79 33.90
N LEU A 319 4.84 -7.18 34.90
CA LEU A 319 5.30 -8.57 35.06
C LEU A 319 4.13 -9.54 35.22
N LEU A 320 3.13 -9.20 36.04
CA LEU A 320 1.95 -10.03 36.23
C LEU A 320 1.11 -10.14 34.96
N PHE A 321 0.99 -9.07 34.17
CA PHE A 321 0.30 -9.13 32.88
C PHE A 321 1.03 -10.03 31.90
N GLN A 322 2.34 -9.86 31.73
CA GLN A 322 3.15 -10.74 30.87
C GLN A 322 2.98 -12.21 31.27
N GLN A 323 3.05 -12.52 32.57
CA GLN A 323 2.81 -13.87 33.07
C GLN A 323 1.37 -14.35 32.81
N SER A 324 0.39 -13.46 32.95
CA SER A 324 -1.03 -13.79 32.77
C SER A 324 -1.39 -14.10 31.33
N PHE A 325 -0.80 -13.42 30.35
CA PHE A 325 -1.01 -13.75 28.94
C PHE A 325 -0.24 -15.03 28.53
N GLU A 326 0.92 -15.31 29.14
CA GLU A 326 1.73 -16.50 28.78
C GLU A 326 1.23 -17.81 29.44
N HIS A 327 0.67 -17.76 30.66
CA HIS A 327 0.32 -18.96 31.44
C HIS A 327 -1.18 -19.31 31.43
N VAL A 328 -1.84 -19.10 30.30
CA VAL A 328 -3.28 -19.37 30.11
C VAL A 328 -3.54 -20.31 28.95
N ASP A 329 -4.72 -20.94 28.98
CA ASP A 329 -5.20 -21.78 27.89
C ASP A 329 -5.99 -20.92 26.91
N TRP A 330 -5.44 -20.70 25.72
CA TRP A 330 -6.08 -19.89 24.69
C TRP A 330 -7.10 -20.70 23.88
N TYR A 331 -8.24 -20.07 23.55
CA TYR A 331 -9.28 -20.63 22.69
C TYR A 331 -9.47 -19.76 21.45
N PHE A 332 -9.60 -20.40 20.29
CA PHE A 332 -9.77 -19.75 19.00
C PHE A 332 -10.68 -20.60 18.10
N SER A 333 -11.71 -19.97 17.51
CA SER A 333 -12.65 -20.65 16.59
C SER A 333 -13.25 -21.95 17.16
N GLY A 334 -13.53 -21.98 18.46
CA GLY A 334 -14.11 -23.15 19.15
C GLY A 334 -13.10 -24.20 19.65
N GLU A 335 -11.81 -24.05 19.34
CA GLU A 335 -10.77 -25.02 19.69
C GLU A 335 -9.78 -24.45 20.70
N LYS A 336 -9.25 -25.32 21.57
CA LYS A 336 -8.13 -24.99 22.46
C LYS A 336 -6.82 -25.00 21.67
N ILE A 337 -6.04 -23.94 21.78
CA ILE A 337 -4.70 -23.85 21.21
C ILE A 337 -3.70 -24.54 22.16
N LEU A 338 -2.84 -25.40 21.60
CA LEU A 338 -1.86 -26.18 22.37
C LEU A 338 -0.50 -25.48 22.49
N SER A 339 -0.25 -24.47 21.66
CA SER A 339 0.97 -23.67 21.66
C SER A 339 1.19 -22.97 23.00
N LYS A 340 2.43 -23.03 23.53
CA LYS A 340 2.76 -22.56 24.88
C LYS A 340 3.07 -21.07 24.97
N SER A 341 3.74 -20.49 23.97
CA SER A 341 4.09 -19.07 23.99
C SER A 341 3.17 -18.23 23.14
N LEU A 342 2.94 -16.98 23.53
CA LEU A 342 2.05 -16.06 22.81
C LEU A 342 2.43 -15.90 21.33
N SER A 343 3.74 -15.88 21.03
CA SER A 343 4.23 -15.77 19.65
C SER A 343 3.92 -17.01 18.80
N MET A 344 3.93 -18.20 19.41
CA MET A 344 3.55 -19.45 18.75
C MET A 344 2.03 -19.51 18.55
N VAL A 345 1.26 -19.09 19.55
CA VAL A 345 -0.20 -18.94 19.43
C VAL A 345 -0.57 -18.00 18.28
N ALA A 346 0.05 -16.81 18.23
CA ALA A 346 -0.17 -15.86 17.14
C ALA A 346 0.21 -16.44 15.77
N SER A 347 1.27 -17.25 15.69
CA SER A 347 1.67 -17.91 14.44
C SER A 347 0.68 -18.99 14.00
N GLU A 348 0.15 -19.78 14.93
CA GLU A 348 -0.86 -20.81 14.65
C GLU A 348 -2.18 -20.19 14.18
N VAL A 349 -2.60 -19.10 14.81
CA VAL A 349 -3.80 -18.34 14.39
C VAL A 349 -3.59 -17.72 13.01
N ALA A 350 -2.41 -17.13 12.75
CA ALA A 350 -2.08 -16.60 11.43
C ALA A 350 -2.07 -17.69 10.34
N ASP A 351 -1.56 -18.90 10.63
CA ASP A 351 -1.59 -20.03 9.70
C ASP A 351 -3.02 -20.51 9.40
N LYS A 352 -3.91 -20.51 10.41
CA LYS A 352 -5.33 -20.88 10.24
C LYS A 352 -6.10 -19.84 9.42
N ILE A 353 -5.89 -18.55 9.68
CA ILE A 353 -6.59 -17.46 8.96
C ILE A 353 -6.05 -17.30 7.54
N PHE A 354 -4.72 -17.33 7.36
CA PHE A 354 -4.05 -17.04 6.10
C PHE A 354 -3.43 -18.30 5.46
N PHE A 355 -4.17 -19.41 5.48
CA PHE A 355 -3.69 -20.70 5.00
C PHE A 355 -3.32 -20.68 3.51
N ALA A 356 -3.95 -19.80 2.71
CA ALA A 356 -3.71 -19.68 1.28
C ALA A 356 -2.61 -18.64 0.93
N CYS A 357 -1.97 -18.01 1.91
CA CYS A 357 -0.92 -17.01 1.68
C CYS A 357 0.31 -17.66 1.04
N PRO A 358 0.74 -17.23 -0.17
CA PRO A 358 2.02 -17.62 -0.74
C PRO A 358 3.18 -17.17 0.14
N THR A 359 4.27 -17.94 0.11
CA THR A 359 5.54 -17.58 0.75
C THR A 359 6.34 -16.68 -0.18
N VAL A 360 6.74 -15.51 0.33
CA VAL A 360 7.57 -14.54 -0.40
C VAL A 360 8.67 -14.03 0.52
N SER A 361 9.92 -14.33 0.20
CA SER A 361 11.07 -13.92 1.02
C SER A 361 11.68 -12.62 0.49
N ASN A 362 11.05 -11.49 0.81
CA ASN A 362 11.62 -10.16 0.50
C ASN A 362 11.17 -9.07 1.48
N GLU A 363 12.00 -8.77 2.48
CA GLU A 363 11.70 -7.77 3.51
C GLU A 363 11.51 -6.34 2.96
N LEU A 364 12.01 -6.05 1.75
CA LEU A 364 11.85 -4.72 1.15
C LEU A 364 10.40 -4.42 0.80
N VAL A 365 9.64 -5.42 0.33
CA VAL A 365 8.28 -5.24 -0.20
C VAL A 365 7.22 -6.02 0.59
N VAL A 366 7.59 -7.02 1.37
CA VAL A 366 6.63 -7.83 2.17
C VAL A 366 6.30 -7.11 3.48
N ARG A 367 5.67 -5.95 3.37
CA ARG A 367 5.23 -5.10 4.49
C ARG A 367 4.05 -4.25 4.07
N HIS A 368 3.30 -3.76 5.06
CA HIS A 368 2.18 -2.85 4.82
C HIS A 368 2.69 -1.50 4.28
N ASP A 369 3.66 -0.90 4.97
CA ASP A 369 4.26 0.39 4.61
C ASP A 369 5.69 0.18 4.06
N VAL A 370 5.88 0.40 2.76
CA VAL A 370 7.17 0.22 2.07
C VAL A 370 8.06 1.45 2.30
N SER A 371 9.35 1.25 2.61
CA SER A 371 10.28 2.38 2.77
C SER A 371 10.47 3.15 1.46
N SER A 372 10.83 4.44 1.52
CA SER A 372 11.02 5.29 0.32
C SER A 372 11.98 4.66 -0.71
N SER A 373 13.10 4.10 -0.24
CA SER A 373 14.06 3.37 -1.07
C SER A 373 13.47 2.11 -1.72
N ALA A 374 12.72 1.31 -0.95
CA ALA A 374 12.07 0.12 -1.48
C ALA A 374 10.91 0.45 -2.44
N ALA A 375 10.20 1.57 -2.21
CA ALA A 375 9.15 2.06 -3.10
C ALA A 375 9.73 2.51 -4.45
N ALA A 376 10.89 3.16 -4.44
CA ALA A 376 11.63 3.50 -5.66
C ALA A 376 12.10 2.25 -6.42
N GLY A 377 12.64 1.25 -5.72
CA GLY A 377 13.01 -0.04 -6.32
C GLY A 377 11.81 -0.78 -6.91
N ARG A 378 10.67 -0.82 -6.21
CA ARG A 378 9.42 -1.38 -6.71
C ARG A 378 8.93 -0.65 -7.96
N ARG A 379 8.97 0.69 -7.97
CA ARG A 379 8.56 1.48 -9.14
C ARG A 379 9.40 1.14 -10.37
N LYS A 380 10.73 1.12 -10.23
CA LYS A 380 11.66 0.72 -11.32
C LYS A 380 11.40 -0.70 -11.81
N LEU A 381 11.07 -1.62 -10.90
CA LEU A 381 10.67 -2.97 -11.29
C LEU A 381 9.42 -2.96 -12.17
N LEU A 382 8.36 -2.25 -11.75
CA LEU A 382 7.11 -2.18 -12.51
C LEU A 382 7.31 -1.54 -13.90
N GLU A 383 8.14 -0.51 -14.00
CA GLU A 383 8.56 0.08 -15.28
C GLU A 383 9.26 -0.98 -16.17
N LYS A 384 10.21 -1.75 -15.61
CA LYS A 384 10.88 -2.84 -16.33
C LYS A 384 9.96 -3.99 -16.72
N MET A 385 8.93 -4.27 -15.91
CA MET A 385 7.90 -5.26 -16.24
C MET A 385 7.08 -4.85 -17.47
N LEU A 386 6.90 -3.55 -17.73
CA LEU A 386 6.25 -3.07 -18.96
C LEU A 386 7.23 -3.05 -20.14
N GLU A 387 8.42 -2.48 -19.96
CA GLU A 387 9.36 -2.21 -21.07
C GLU A 387 10.08 -3.46 -21.58
N SER A 388 10.29 -4.47 -20.73
CA SER A 388 11.21 -5.59 -21.00
C SER A 388 10.62 -6.94 -20.58
N ASN A 389 9.30 -7.09 -20.69
CA ASN A 389 8.57 -8.34 -20.38
C ASN A 389 9.02 -9.56 -21.20
N GLU A 390 9.58 -9.37 -22.40
CA GLU A 390 10.02 -10.48 -23.27
C GLU A 390 11.44 -10.97 -22.98
N CYS A 391 12.18 -10.28 -22.11
CA CYS A 391 13.60 -10.52 -21.86
C CYS A 391 13.86 -11.31 -20.58
N GLU A 392 14.91 -12.13 -20.57
CA GLU A 392 15.35 -12.76 -19.32
C GLU A 392 15.67 -11.70 -18.26
N ASN A 393 15.19 -11.92 -17.04
CA ASN A 393 15.42 -11.03 -15.90
C ASN A 393 15.00 -9.57 -16.16
N LEU A 394 14.05 -9.33 -17.07
CA LEU A 394 13.60 -8.00 -17.49
C LEU A 394 14.76 -7.12 -17.99
N ASN A 395 15.80 -7.73 -18.55
CA ASN A 395 17.02 -7.07 -19.00
C ASN A 395 17.81 -6.33 -17.88
N ILE A 396 17.71 -6.80 -16.63
CA ILE A 396 18.44 -6.22 -15.49
C ILE A 396 19.75 -6.99 -15.27
N GLU A 397 20.87 -6.43 -15.75
CA GLU A 397 22.19 -7.08 -15.67
C GLU A 397 22.80 -7.03 -14.26
N LYS A 398 22.90 -5.83 -13.66
CA LYS A 398 23.47 -5.61 -12.32
C LYS A 398 22.56 -6.18 -11.22
N PHE A 399 22.93 -6.04 -9.94
CA PHE A 399 22.11 -6.43 -8.78
C PHE A 399 21.56 -5.24 -7.97
N PRO A 400 20.74 -4.36 -8.58
CA PRO A 400 20.05 -3.31 -7.84
C PRO A 400 18.84 -3.87 -7.06
N PRO A 401 18.20 -3.08 -6.17
CA PRO A 401 17.05 -3.50 -5.39
C PRO A 401 15.89 -4.08 -6.22
N GLU A 402 15.61 -3.52 -7.40
CA GLU A 402 14.57 -4.00 -8.31
C GLU A 402 14.83 -5.43 -8.81
N LYS A 403 16.09 -5.85 -9.00
CA LYS A 403 16.42 -7.23 -9.39
C LYS A 403 16.18 -8.20 -8.23
N ALA A 404 16.52 -7.81 -7.00
CA ALA A 404 16.25 -8.63 -5.82
C ALA A 404 14.74 -8.85 -5.64
N ILE A 405 13.93 -7.80 -5.84
CA ILE A 405 12.46 -7.89 -5.83
C ILE A 405 11.96 -8.79 -6.96
N TYR A 406 12.44 -8.61 -8.19
CA TYR A 406 12.08 -9.47 -9.33
C TYR A 406 12.36 -10.96 -9.06
N LEU A 407 13.56 -11.29 -8.60
CA LEU A 407 13.97 -12.68 -8.41
C LEU A 407 13.11 -13.38 -7.36
N SER A 408 12.85 -12.72 -6.23
CA SER A 408 12.11 -13.27 -5.09
C SER A 408 10.58 -13.26 -5.28
N CYS A 409 10.03 -12.24 -5.93
CA CYS A 409 8.58 -12.05 -6.04
C CYS A 409 8.00 -12.53 -7.36
N LEU A 410 8.78 -12.64 -8.44
CA LEU A 410 8.27 -13.01 -9.77
C LEU A 410 8.91 -14.29 -10.29
N LYS A 411 10.24 -14.32 -10.44
CA LYS A 411 10.95 -15.45 -11.04
C LYS A 411 10.82 -16.72 -10.19
N GLN A 412 11.06 -16.62 -8.88
CA GLN A 412 10.95 -17.76 -7.95
C GLN A 412 9.52 -18.30 -7.84
N LEU A 413 8.50 -17.45 -8.07
CA LEU A 413 7.09 -17.83 -8.02
C LEU A 413 6.55 -18.33 -9.37
N GLY A 414 7.39 -18.45 -10.40
CA GLY A 414 6.98 -18.92 -11.73
C GLY A 414 6.07 -17.95 -12.50
N LEU A 415 5.94 -16.71 -12.05
CA LEU A 415 5.08 -15.71 -12.69
C LEU A 415 5.67 -15.15 -13.98
N HIS A 416 6.98 -15.31 -14.17
CA HIS A 416 7.71 -14.89 -15.37
C HIS A 416 8.64 -16.02 -15.80
N GLN A 417 8.34 -16.67 -16.93
CA GLN A 417 9.03 -17.86 -17.39
C GLN A 417 9.28 -17.83 -18.90
N TYR A 418 10.26 -18.60 -19.35
CA TYR A 418 10.57 -18.76 -20.76
C TYR A 418 9.53 -19.65 -21.46
N GLN A 419 8.93 -19.15 -22.53
CA GLN A 419 7.96 -19.86 -23.35
C GLN A 419 8.66 -20.44 -24.59
N ALA A 420 8.86 -21.75 -24.60
CA ALA A 420 9.56 -22.45 -25.69
C ALA A 420 8.88 -22.26 -27.05
N GLU A 421 7.55 -22.22 -27.08
CA GLU A 421 6.76 -22.05 -28.31
C GLU A 421 6.99 -20.70 -29.00
N GLN A 422 7.24 -19.65 -28.21
CA GLN A 422 7.40 -18.27 -28.71
C GLN A 422 8.86 -17.81 -28.70
N ASN A 423 9.79 -18.64 -28.19
CA ASN A 423 11.20 -18.33 -27.99
C ASN A 423 11.43 -17.00 -27.23
N LYS A 424 10.57 -16.70 -26.26
CA LYS A 424 10.58 -15.44 -25.51
C LYS A 424 10.20 -15.68 -24.05
N TRP A 425 10.60 -14.76 -23.17
CA TRP A 425 10.05 -14.73 -21.82
C TRP A 425 8.65 -14.12 -21.83
N ALA A 426 7.78 -14.58 -20.94
CA ALA A 426 6.45 -14.00 -20.79
C ALA A 426 5.94 -14.14 -19.35
N PHE A 427 5.07 -13.21 -18.97
CA PHE A 427 4.28 -13.36 -17.75
C PHE A 427 3.18 -14.39 -17.97
N VAL A 428 3.02 -15.31 -17.03
CA VAL A 428 2.00 -16.35 -17.09
C VAL A 428 1.45 -16.66 -15.72
N ILE A 429 0.26 -17.27 -15.70
CA ILE A 429 -0.21 -17.98 -14.52
C ILE A 429 0.54 -19.34 -14.51
N PRO A 430 1.36 -19.64 -13.50
CA PRO A 430 2.12 -20.87 -13.44
C PRO A 430 1.18 -22.07 -13.43
N LYS A 431 1.56 -23.15 -14.12
CA LYS A 431 0.88 -24.45 -14.02
C LYS A 431 1.59 -25.26 -12.94
N ALA A 432 0.83 -25.83 -12.02
CA ALA A 432 1.39 -26.72 -11.01
C ALA A 432 1.82 -28.04 -11.66
N ASP A 433 3.08 -28.15 -12.10
CA ASP A 433 3.65 -29.44 -12.46
C ASP A 433 4.00 -30.22 -11.19
N ILE A 434 3.37 -31.39 -11.05
CA ILE A 434 3.41 -32.24 -9.85
C ILE A 434 4.76 -33.00 -9.73
N GLU A 435 5.58 -33.00 -10.79
CA GLU A 435 6.70 -33.94 -10.92
C GLU A 435 8.04 -33.49 -10.30
N ASN A 436 8.22 -32.22 -9.93
CA ASN A 436 9.48 -31.75 -9.31
C ASN A 436 9.26 -30.94 -8.02
N ASP A 437 9.92 -31.38 -6.94
CA ASP A 437 9.98 -30.84 -5.57
C ASP A 437 8.64 -30.54 -4.85
N GLN A 438 8.36 -31.30 -3.78
CA GLN A 438 7.14 -31.21 -2.98
C GLN A 438 6.92 -29.85 -2.27
N VAL A 439 7.99 -29.08 -1.99
CA VAL A 439 7.89 -27.78 -1.28
C VAL A 439 7.66 -26.62 -2.25
N THR A 440 8.39 -26.62 -3.37
CA THR A 440 8.26 -25.61 -4.45
C THR A 440 6.90 -25.75 -5.15
N SER A 441 6.44 -26.98 -5.36
CA SER A 441 5.10 -27.27 -5.90
C SER A 441 3.96 -26.75 -5.00
N GLY A 442 4.12 -26.85 -3.67
CA GLY A 442 3.13 -26.34 -2.71
C GLY A 442 2.95 -24.82 -2.77
N ASN A 443 4.05 -24.06 -2.81
CA ASN A 443 3.98 -22.60 -2.91
C ASN A 443 3.49 -22.13 -4.29
N LEU A 444 3.94 -22.78 -5.37
CA LEU A 444 3.45 -22.53 -6.73
C LEU A 444 1.95 -22.73 -6.83
N LYS A 445 1.39 -23.76 -6.17
CA LYS A 445 -0.05 -23.99 -6.11
C LYS A 445 -0.80 -22.82 -5.46
N LEU A 446 -0.31 -22.30 -4.33
CA LEU A 446 -0.92 -21.14 -3.67
C LEU A 446 -0.88 -19.88 -4.54
N VAL A 447 0.24 -19.63 -5.23
CA VAL A 447 0.35 -18.51 -6.19
C VAL A 447 -0.62 -18.69 -7.34
N THR A 448 -0.74 -19.91 -7.88
CA THR A 448 -1.67 -20.25 -8.96
C THR A 448 -3.11 -20.00 -8.55
N GLU A 449 -3.51 -20.51 -7.37
CA GLU A 449 -4.85 -20.31 -6.81
C GLU A 449 -5.16 -18.82 -6.62
N MET A 450 -4.21 -18.05 -6.06
CA MET A 450 -4.36 -16.61 -5.88
C MET A 450 -4.56 -15.87 -7.22
N MET A 451 -3.75 -16.20 -8.24
CA MET A 451 -3.84 -15.59 -9.57
C MET A 451 -5.14 -15.98 -10.29
N GLU A 452 -5.60 -17.23 -10.15
CA GLU A 452 -6.86 -17.69 -10.74
C GLU A 452 -8.09 -17.07 -10.07
N VAL A 453 -8.04 -16.81 -8.75
CA VAL A 453 -9.09 -16.03 -8.07
C VAL A 453 -9.19 -14.62 -8.67
N GLY A 454 -8.05 -13.95 -8.87
CA GLY A 454 -8.00 -12.63 -9.52
C GLY A 454 -8.52 -12.66 -10.96
N HIS A 455 -8.13 -13.67 -11.73
CA HIS A 455 -8.62 -13.86 -13.10
C HIS A 455 -10.14 -14.14 -13.14
N THR A 456 -10.65 -14.93 -12.20
CA THR A 456 -12.08 -15.25 -12.08
C THR A 456 -12.91 -14.01 -11.71
N LEU A 457 -12.37 -13.12 -10.88
CA LEU A 457 -12.98 -11.82 -10.58
C LEU A 457 -13.21 -11.00 -11.86
N PHE A 458 -12.20 -10.92 -12.72
CA PHE A 458 -12.32 -10.20 -13.99
C PHE A 458 -13.31 -10.87 -14.93
N LYS A 459 -13.33 -12.20 -15.00
CA LYS A 459 -14.20 -12.97 -15.88
C LYS A 459 -15.68 -12.99 -15.48
N SER A 460 -15.96 -12.99 -14.18
CA SER A 460 -17.34 -13.06 -13.64
C SER A 460 -18.08 -11.73 -13.75
N ASN A 461 -17.37 -10.61 -13.75
CA ASN A 461 -17.94 -9.28 -13.89
C ASN A 461 -18.16 -8.89 -15.36
N LYS A 462 -19.35 -8.37 -15.67
CA LYS A 462 -19.70 -7.88 -17.02
C LYS A 462 -19.17 -6.46 -17.30
N GLY A 463 -18.90 -5.68 -16.25
CA GLY A 463 -18.40 -4.30 -16.32
C GLY A 463 -16.91 -4.18 -16.04
N PRO A 464 -16.35 -2.97 -16.10
CA PRO A 464 -14.98 -2.70 -15.65
C PRO A 464 -14.87 -2.95 -14.13
N VAL A 465 -13.87 -3.72 -13.72
CA VAL A 465 -13.52 -4.02 -12.33
C VAL A 465 -12.33 -3.18 -11.92
N LYS A 466 -12.40 -2.50 -10.76
CA LYS A 466 -11.28 -1.67 -10.30
C LYS A 466 -10.15 -2.55 -9.79
N ILE A 467 -8.92 -2.07 -9.92
CA ILE A 467 -7.76 -2.79 -9.38
C ILE A 467 -7.80 -2.81 -7.84
N SER A 468 -8.43 -1.83 -7.21
CA SER A 468 -8.69 -1.86 -5.76
C SER A 468 -9.55 -3.05 -5.33
N ASP A 469 -10.57 -3.41 -6.10
CA ASP A 469 -11.42 -4.58 -5.79
C ASP A 469 -10.59 -5.88 -5.79
N LEU A 470 -9.63 -6.00 -6.71
CA LEU A 470 -8.66 -7.11 -6.71
C LEU A 470 -7.78 -7.09 -5.46
N TYR A 471 -7.27 -5.91 -5.11
CA TYR A 471 -6.40 -5.73 -3.94
C TYR A 471 -7.12 -6.05 -2.64
N ASP A 472 -8.39 -5.70 -2.51
CA ASP A 472 -9.22 -5.99 -1.33
C ASP A 472 -9.38 -7.51 -1.16
N ILE A 473 -9.66 -8.24 -2.25
CA ILE A 473 -9.78 -9.70 -2.23
C ILE A 473 -8.46 -10.38 -1.85
N TRP A 474 -7.33 -9.92 -2.39
CA TRP A 474 -6.02 -10.49 -2.04
C TRP A 474 -5.53 -10.08 -0.65
N SER A 475 -5.94 -8.91 -0.15
CA SER A 475 -5.60 -8.45 1.20
C SER A 475 -6.43 -9.15 2.28
N ALA A 476 -7.63 -9.63 1.94
CA ALA A 476 -8.49 -10.35 2.85
C ALA A 476 -8.02 -11.82 3.08
N PRO A 477 -8.42 -12.46 4.19
CA PRO A 477 -8.32 -13.91 4.32
C PRO A 477 -9.04 -14.63 3.16
N PRO A 478 -8.50 -15.73 2.61
CA PRO A 478 -7.42 -16.56 3.17
C PRO A 478 -6.00 -16.20 2.68
N PHE A 479 -5.83 -15.16 1.85
CA PHE A 479 -4.53 -14.80 1.27
C PHE A 479 -3.75 -13.80 2.14
N GLY A 480 -4.36 -12.68 2.53
CA GLY A 480 -3.73 -11.70 3.41
C GLY A 480 -2.49 -11.00 2.83
N ILE A 481 -2.42 -10.78 1.52
CA ILE A 481 -1.23 -10.25 0.85
C ILE A 481 -0.93 -8.82 1.31
N PRO A 482 0.33 -8.52 1.70
CA PRO A 482 0.73 -7.16 2.06
C PRO A 482 0.62 -6.15 0.92
N GLN A 483 0.23 -4.92 1.26
CA GLN A 483 0.12 -3.77 0.33
C GLN A 483 1.38 -3.52 -0.51
N GLY A 484 2.56 -3.83 0.02
CA GLY A 484 3.80 -3.72 -0.74
C GLY A 484 3.90 -4.64 -1.96
N LEU A 485 3.29 -5.83 -1.91
CA LEU A 485 3.30 -6.85 -2.97
C LEU A 485 2.16 -6.71 -3.98
N LEU A 486 1.02 -6.16 -3.58
CA LEU A 486 -0.18 -6.09 -4.41
C LEU A 486 0.08 -5.49 -5.81
N PRO A 487 0.83 -4.37 -5.96
CA PRO A 487 1.12 -3.83 -7.30
C PRO A 487 1.96 -4.74 -8.18
N ILE A 488 2.88 -5.53 -7.59
CA ILE A 488 3.75 -6.43 -8.32
C ILE A 488 2.94 -7.60 -8.87
N PHE A 489 2.12 -8.22 -8.01
CA PHE A 489 1.25 -9.33 -8.41
C PHE A 489 0.12 -8.88 -9.32
N GLY A 490 -0.44 -7.69 -9.07
CA GLY A 490 -1.48 -7.10 -9.91
C GLY A 490 -0.98 -6.91 -11.33
N LEU A 491 0.15 -6.22 -11.50
CA LEU A 491 0.74 -6.02 -12.82
C LEU A 491 1.14 -7.35 -13.49
N ALA A 492 1.68 -8.31 -12.74
CA ALA A 492 2.01 -9.63 -13.27
C ALA A 492 0.77 -10.37 -13.82
N LEU A 493 -0.36 -10.32 -13.11
CA LEU A 493 -1.63 -10.90 -13.58
C LEU A 493 -2.15 -10.19 -14.83
N LEU A 494 -2.08 -8.85 -14.86
CA LEU A 494 -2.51 -8.05 -16.00
C LEU A 494 -1.67 -8.36 -17.25
N LEU A 495 -0.34 -8.46 -17.11
CA LEU A 495 0.56 -8.85 -18.20
C LEU A 495 0.32 -10.31 -18.65
N ALA A 496 0.06 -11.22 -17.70
CA ALA A 496 -0.22 -12.62 -18.01
C ALA A 496 -1.53 -12.82 -18.80
N LYS A 497 -2.48 -11.88 -18.69
CA LYS A 497 -3.78 -11.90 -19.38
C LYS A 497 -4.01 -10.69 -20.27
N GLU A 498 -2.93 -10.04 -20.72
CA GLU A 498 -3.00 -8.77 -21.46
C GLU A 498 -3.93 -8.85 -22.69
N LYS A 499 -3.85 -9.96 -23.43
CA LYS A 499 -4.68 -10.19 -24.63
C LYS A 499 -6.18 -10.38 -24.34
N ALA A 500 -6.54 -10.75 -23.12
CA ALA A 500 -7.92 -11.04 -22.69
C ALA A 500 -8.53 -9.90 -21.85
N LEU A 501 -7.81 -8.80 -21.65
CA LEU A 501 -8.23 -7.68 -20.81
C LEU A 501 -8.24 -6.38 -21.62
N ALA A 502 -9.32 -5.61 -21.48
CA ALA A 502 -9.38 -4.21 -21.88
C ALA A 502 -9.06 -3.34 -20.66
N PHE A 503 -8.21 -2.33 -20.87
CA PHE A 503 -7.73 -1.45 -19.81
C PHE A 503 -8.50 -0.13 -19.82
N TYR A 504 -8.78 0.40 -18.63
CA TYR A 504 -9.51 1.64 -18.44
C TYR A 504 -8.81 2.52 -17.42
N ASP A 505 -8.78 3.81 -17.70
CA ASP A 505 -8.24 4.84 -16.83
C ASP A 505 -9.32 5.88 -16.49
N GLN A 506 -9.37 6.30 -15.23
CA GLN A 506 -10.29 7.32 -14.75
C GLN A 506 -9.70 8.70 -15.01
N ASP A 507 -10.39 9.48 -15.86
CA ASP A 507 -10.02 10.87 -16.16
C ASP A 507 -10.64 11.84 -15.12
N ILE A 508 -10.33 13.13 -15.24
CA ILE A 508 -10.78 14.22 -14.36
C ILE A 508 -12.32 14.28 -14.23
N THR A 509 -13.07 13.76 -15.22
CA THR A 509 -14.54 13.69 -15.20
C THR A 509 -15.10 12.54 -14.35
N GLN A 510 -14.23 11.74 -13.72
CA GLN A 510 -14.56 10.51 -12.96
C GLN A 510 -15.11 9.36 -13.82
N ASP A 511 -15.14 9.50 -15.14
CA ASP A 511 -15.53 8.42 -16.05
C ASP A 511 -14.32 7.58 -16.45
N PHE A 512 -14.52 6.26 -16.52
CA PHE A 512 -13.52 5.32 -17.03
C PHE A 512 -13.45 5.39 -18.56
N ARG A 513 -12.29 5.79 -19.09
CA ARG A 513 -11.99 5.79 -20.53
C ARG A 513 -11.09 4.63 -20.89
N PHE A 514 -11.34 4.02 -22.04
CA PHE A 514 -10.53 2.94 -22.55
C PHE A 514 -9.12 3.45 -22.92
N ILE A 515 -8.10 2.65 -22.59
CA ILE A 515 -6.71 2.87 -23.02
C ILE A 515 -6.22 1.66 -23.82
N SER A 516 -5.42 1.92 -24.87
CA SER A 516 -4.97 0.88 -25.80
C SER A 516 -3.93 -0.07 -25.21
N SER A 517 -3.17 0.39 -24.22
CA SER A 517 -2.07 -0.35 -23.59
C SER A 517 -1.80 0.22 -22.20
N MET A 518 -1.20 -0.59 -21.32
CA MET A 518 -0.72 -0.11 -20.03
C MET A 518 0.54 0.76 -20.25
N ASP A 519 0.50 2.01 -19.80
CA ASP A 519 1.62 2.94 -19.83
C ASP A 519 2.15 3.26 -18.42
N GLU A 520 3.14 4.16 -18.34
CA GLU A 520 3.73 4.55 -17.04
C GLU A 520 2.70 5.21 -16.11
N GLU A 521 1.74 5.96 -16.66
CA GLU A 521 0.69 6.60 -15.88
C GLU A 521 -0.25 5.55 -15.27
N PHE A 522 -0.67 4.55 -16.05
CA PHE A 522 -1.47 3.44 -15.57
C PHE A 522 -0.77 2.70 -14.41
N VAL A 523 0.53 2.42 -14.53
CA VAL A 523 1.31 1.79 -13.44
C VAL A 523 1.41 2.68 -12.21
N ASN A 524 1.59 3.99 -12.38
CA ASN A 524 1.63 4.93 -11.27
C ASN A 524 0.29 4.99 -10.51
N LYS A 525 -0.85 4.96 -11.24
CA LYS A 525 -2.19 4.87 -10.65
C LYS A 525 -2.42 3.51 -9.99
N LEU A 526 -2.04 2.40 -10.63
CA LEU A 526 -2.11 1.04 -10.07
C LEU A 526 -1.39 0.91 -8.72
N VAL A 527 -0.32 1.69 -8.50
CA VAL A 527 0.42 1.72 -7.23
C VAL A 527 -0.20 2.67 -6.19
N LYS A 528 -0.52 3.92 -6.57
CA LYS A 528 -0.90 4.97 -5.61
C LYS A 528 -2.41 5.10 -5.43
N ARG A 529 -3.17 4.87 -6.50
CA ARG A 529 -4.60 5.14 -6.63
C ARG A 529 -5.27 4.02 -7.43
N PRO A 530 -5.25 2.76 -6.93
CA PRO A 530 -5.79 1.61 -7.64
C PRO A 530 -7.30 1.69 -7.92
N ASN A 531 -8.01 2.62 -7.25
CA ASN A 531 -9.40 2.96 -7.53
C ASN A 531 -9.62 3.70 -8.87
N GLU A 532 -8.57 4.36 -9.40
CA GLU A 532 -8.63 5.16 -10.64
C GLU A 532 -8.33 4.34 -11.90
N VAL A 533 -7.97 3.05 -11.76
CA VAL A 533 -7.70 2.16 -12.88
C VAL A 533 -8.59 0.93 -12.81
N ALA A 534 -9.07 0.48 -13.97
CA ALA A 534 -9.96 -0.65 -14.06
C ALA A 534 -9.65 -1.53 -15.27
N VAL A 535 -10.09 -2.78 -15.21
CA VAL A 535 -9.96 -3.74 -16.29
C VAL A 535 -11.28 -4.45 -16.55
N LYS A 536 -11.53 -4.77 -17.81
CA LYS A 536 -12.70 -5.53 -18.23
C LYS A 536 -12.22 -6.78 -18.96
N PHE A 537 -12.70 -7.94 -18.52
CA PHE A 537 -12.45 -9.16 -19.27
C PHE A 537 -13.17 -9.11 -20.62
N VAL A 538 -12.39 -9.23 -21.69
CA VAL A 538 -12.90 -9.35 -23.05
C VAL A 538 -12.66 -10.80 -23.44
N LYS A 539 -13.75 -11.56 -23.56
CA LYS A 539 -13.70 -12.92 -24.09
C LYS A 539 -12.94 -12.85 -25.43
N GLU A 540 -11.81 -13.55 -25.49
CA GLU A 540 -10.87 -13.57 -26.63
C GLU A 540 -11.60 -13.36 -27.95
N PRO A 541 -11.26 -12.34 -28.73
CA PRO A 541 -11.90 -12.20 -29.99
C PRO A 541 -10.99 -12.79 -31.06
N GLU A 542 -10.87 -14.12 -31.10
CA GLU A 542 -10.45 -14.80 -32.33
C GLU A 542 -11.28 -14.26 -33.51
N GLU A 543 -12.55 -13.94 -33.28
CA GLU A 543 -13.45 -13.31 -34.23
C GLU A 543 -13.07 -11.85 -34.59
N LYS A 544 -12.52 -11.05 -33.68
CA LYS A 544 -12.05 -9.69 -34.02
C LYS A 544 -10.68 -9.73 -34.68
N HIS A 545 -9.81 -10.66 -34.31
CA HIS A 545 -8.55 -10.86 -35.03
C HIS A 545 -8.82 -11.34 -36.46
N ARG A 546 -9.72 -12.31 -36.63
CA ARG A 546 -10.31 -12.72 -37.92
C ARG A 546 -10.83 -11.50 -38.69
N PHE A 547 -11.60 -10.62 -38.04
CA PHE A 547 -12.11 -9.42 -38.71
C PHE A 547 -11.00 -8.47 -39.18
N ILE A 548 -9.96 -8.23 -38.38
CA ILE A 548 -8.80 -7.41 -38.77
C ILE A 548 -8.05 -8.04 -39.95
N GLN A 549 -7.88 -9.36 -39.95
CA GLN A 549 -7.28 -10.10 -41.06
C GLN A 549 -8.08 -9.94 -42.35
N LEU A 550 -9.41 -10.08 -42.29
CA LEU A 550 -10.27 -9.88 -43.45
C LEU A 550 -10.21 -8.44 -43.97
N LEU A 551 -10.13 -7.44 -43.09
CA LEU A 551 -9.97 -6.04 -43.49
C LEU A 551 -8.60 -5.79 -44.15
N ALA A 552 -7.52 -6.31 -43.58
CA ALA A 552 -6.18 -6.20 -44.15
C ALA A 552 -6.09 -6.88 -45.53
N GLN A 553 -6.66 -8.09 -45.66
CA GLN A 553 -6.78 -8.83 -46.93
C GLN A 553 -7.61 -8.08 -47.97
N SER A 554 -8.73 -7.47 -47.58
CA SER A 554 -9.55 -6.68 -48.50
C SER A 554 -8.80 -5.44 -49.00
N ILE A 555 -8.03 -4.77 -48.13
CA ILE A 555 -7.21 -3.62 -48.53
C ILE A 555 -6.07 -4.04 -49.47
N SER A 556 -5.36 -5.14 -49.19
CA SER A 556 -4.29 -5.61 -50.06
C SER A 556 -4.81 -6.03 -51.43
N PHE A 557 -5.96 -6.69 -51.50
CA PHE A 557 -6.60 -7.08 -52.76
C PHE A 557 -7.04 -5.89 -53.62
N ASN A 558 -7.65 -4.86 -53.02
CA ASN A 558 -8.20 -3.73 -53.77
C ASN A 558 -7.15 -2.64 -54.12
N PHE A 559 -6.10 -2.50 -53.31
CA PHE A 559 -5.11 -1.40 -53.46
C PHE A 559 -3.69 -1.86 -53.75
N SER A 560 -3.43 -3.17 -53.89
CA SER A 560 -2.10 -3.76 -54.08
C SER A 560 -1.08 -3.26 -53.05
N LYS A 561 -1.53 -3.11 -51.79
CA LYS A 561 -0.74 -2.57 -50.69
C LYS A 561 -0.86 -3.45 -49.45
N ASP A 562 0.26 -4.03 -49.03
CA ASP A 562 0.33 -4.78 -47.79
C ASP A 562 0.30 -3.84 -46.58
N ILE A 563 -0.51 -4.19 -45.59
CA ILE A 563 -0.68 -3.48 -44.34
C ILE A 563 -0.60 -4.51 -43.22
N ASP A 564 0.15 -4.21 -42.16
CA ASP A 564 0.22 -5.09 -40.99
C ASP A 564 -1.17 -5.26 -40.37
N GLU A 565 -1.46 -6.46 -39.88
CA GLU A 565 -2.74 -6.89 -39.29
C GLU A 565 -3.00 -6.26 -37.90
N THR A 566 -2.87 -4.93 -37.81
CA THR A 566 -3.07 -4.15 -36.60
C THR A 566 -4.32 -3.27 -36.75
N PRO A 567 -5.19 -3.21 -35.72
CA PRO A 567 -6.43 -2.43 -35.78
C PRO A 567 -6.19 -0.96 -36.15
N LEU A 568 -5.15 -0.35 -35.58
CA LEU A 568 -4.86 1.07 -35.78
C LEU A 568 -4.44 1.39 -37.22
N LEU A 569 -3.59 0.56 -37.85
CA LEU A 569 -3.13 0.81 -39.22
C LEU A 569 -4.25 0.61 -40.22
N VAL A 570 -5.06 -0.44 -40.03
CA VAL A 570 -6.24 -0.74 -40.85
C VAL A 570 -7.26 0.40 -40.75
N ALA A 571 -7.62 0.83 -39.54
CA ALA A 571 -8.55 1.95 -39.35
C ALA A 571 -8.03 3.24 -39.99
N ARG A 572 -6.74 3.58 -39.78
CA ARG A 572 -6.14 4.80 -40.34
C ARG A 572 -6.17 4.80 -41.87
N PHE A 573 -5.96 3.64 -42.50
CA PHE A 573 -6.06 3.53 -43.96
C PHE A 573 -7.49 3.79 -44.43
N ILE A 574 -8.48 3.11 -43.84
CA ILE A 574 -9.90 3.22 -44.21
C ILE A 574 -10.38 4.68 -44.04
N VAL A 575 -10.12 5.28 -42.88
CA VAL A 575 -10.49 6.67 -42.60
C VAL A 575 -9.82 7.63 -43.57
N SER A 576 -8.50 7.50 -43.81
CA SER A 576 -7.78 8.36 -44.75
C SER A 576 -8.33 8.23 -46.17
N TYR A 577 -8.67 7.01 -46.59
CA TYR A 577 -9.20 6.74 -47.93
C TYR A 577 -10.56 7.42 -48.15
N VAL A 578 -11.48 7.30 -47.19
CA VAL A 578 -12.83 7.89 -47.29
C VAL A 578 -12.80 9.40 -47.15
N VAL A 579 -12.04 9.95 -46.19
CA VAL A 579 -12.00 11.40 -45.93
C VAL A 579 -11.38 12.19 -47.09
N LYS A 580 -10.45 11.59 -47.83
CA LYS A 580 -9.83 12.19 -49.04
C LYS A 580 -10.78 12.30 -50.24
N GLN A 581 -11.93 11.62 -50.22
CA GLN A 581 -12.90 11.71 -51.30
C GLN A 581 -13.64 13.06 -51.32
N SER A 582 -14.27 13.39 -52.45
CA SER A 582 -15.08 14.60 -52.60
C SER A 582 -16.28 14.60 -51.64
N ASN A 583 -16.85 15.78 -51.36
CA ASN A 583 -17.98 15.89 -50.43
C ASN A 583 -19.20 15.06 -50.88
N TRP A 584 -19.44 14.96 -52.18
CA TRP A 584 -20.49 14.10 -52.73
C TRP A 584 -20.25 12.62 -52.38
N VAL A 585 -19.05 12.10 -52.63
CA VAL A 585 -18.71 10.70 -52.35
C VAL A 585 -18.69 10.39 -50.85
N LYS A 586 -18.57 11.39 -49.98
CA LYS A 586 -18.66 11.19 -48.51
C LYS A 586 -20.10 11.19 -48.00
N PHE A 587 -20.98 12.01 -48.57
CA PHE A 587 -22.28 12.31 -47.97
C PHE A 587 -23.50 12.01 -48.85
N SER A 588 -23.32 11.51 -50.07
CA SER A 588 -24.42 11.18 -50.98
C SER A 588 -25.33 10.10 -50.40
N LYS A 589 -26.64 10.35 -50.48
CA LYS A 589 -27.72 9.43 -50.07
C LYS A 589 -28.45 8.83 -51.27
N ASP A 590 -27.92 9.02 -52.48
CA ASP A 590 -28.52 8.49 -53.70
C ASP A 590 -28.29 6.98 -53.80
N ILE A 591 -29.38 6.22 -53.71
CA ILE A 591 -29.38 4.74 -53.71
C ILE A 591 -28.91 4.20 -55.06
N GLU A 592 -29.05 4.96 -56.15
CA GLU A 592 -28.58 4.55 -57.47
C GLU A 592 -27.05 4.49 -57.58
N PHE A 593 -26.34 5.22 -56.72
CA PHE A 593 -24.87 5.26 -56.70
C PHE A 593 -24.25 4.53 -55.51
N PHE A 594 -24.93 4.58 -54.35
CA PHE A 594 -24.45 3.97 -53.12
C PHE A 594 -25.57 3.21 -52.43
N GLU A 595 -25.42 1.90 -52.29
CA GLU A 595 -26.35 1.06 -51.54
C GLU A 595 -26.43 1.49 -50.05
N GLU A 596 -27.57 1.26 -49.39
CA GLU A 596 -27.81 1.69 -48.00
C GLU A 596 -26.69 1.26 -47.03
N LYS A 597 -26.16 0.05 -47.19
CA LYS A 597 -25.06 -0.47 -46.37
C LYS A 597 -23.76 0.34 -46.55
N VAL A 598 -23.44 0.72 -47.78
CA VAL A 598 -22.28 1.58 -48.11
C VAL A 598 -22.50 3.01 -47.59
N GLN A 599 -23.74 3.52 -47.61
CA GLN A 599 -24.07 4.82 -47.02
C GLN A 599 -23.82 4.83 -45.50
N GLN A 600 -24.26 3.79 -44.79
CA GLN A 600 -24.06 3.66 -43.34
C GLN A 600 -22.58 3.51 -42.97
N LEU A 601 -21.82 2.66 -43.69
CA LEU A 601 -20.38 2.51 -43.47
C LEU A 601 -19.64 3.84 -43.62
N ARG A 602 -19.90 4.60 -44.70
CA ARG A 602 -19.28 5.94 -44.89
C ARG A 602 -19.63 6.89 -43.75
N ALA A 603 -20.89 6.88 -43.29
CA ALA A 603 -21.33 7.76 -42.21
C ALA A 603 -20.61 7.47 -40.88
N TYR A 604 -20.39 6.20 -40.54
CA TYR A 604 -19.60 5.80 -39.38
C TYR A 604 -18.14 6.24 -39.52
N ILE A 605 -17.52 5.98 -40.68
CA ILE A 605 -16.11 6.31 -40.93
C ILE A 605 -15.85 7.83 -40.84
N VAL A 606 -16.75 8.66 -41.38
CA VAL A 606 -16.59 10.13 -41.37
C VAL A 606 -16.80 10.73 -39.98
N LYS A 607 -17.60 10.09 -39.11
CA LYS A 607 -17.87 10.53 -37.74
C LYS A 607 -16.98 9.88 -36.69
N ALA A 608 -16.06 9.01 -37.10
CA ALA A 608 -15.27 8.20 -36.18
C ALA A 608 -14.23 9.06 -35.44
N ASP A 609 -14.42 9.19 -34.13
CA ASP A 609 -13.43 9.79 -33.21
C ASP A 609 -12.55 8.73 -32.52
N ASP A 610 -12.96 7.44 -32.55
CA ASP A 610 -12.25 6.30 -31.97
C ASP A 610 -12.10 5.16 -33.02
N PRO A 611 -10.87 4.82 -33.44
CA PRO A 611 -10.58 3.72 -34.36
C PRO A 611 -11.08 2.34 -33.89
N TYR A 612 -11.06 2.07 -32.59
CA TYR A 612 -11.46 0.76 -32.04
C TYR A 612 -12.97 0.61 -32.04
N LYS A 613 -13.69 1.68 -31.68
CA LYS A 613 -15.15 1.72 -31.77
C LYS A 613 -15.63 1.52 -33.21
N LEU A 614 -15.01 2.24 -34.15
CA LEU A 614 -15.33 2.12 -35.57
C LEU A 614 -15.19 0.68 -36.05
N LEU A 615 -14.07 0.02 -35.74
CA LEU A 615 -13.80 -1.33 -36.22
C LEU A 615 -14.60 -2.41 -35.48
N PHE A 616 -14.67 -2.34 -34.16
CA PHE A 616 -15.14 -3.46 -33.33
C PHE A 616 -16.56 -3.31 -32.79
N GLU A 617 -17.20 -2.18 -33.02
CA GLU A 617 -18.62 -1.96 -32.76
C GLU A 617 -19.31 -1.60 -34.08
N ASP A 618 -19.05 -0.40 -34.62
CA ASP A 618 -19.84 0.15 -35.74
C ASP A 618 -19.77 -0.72 -37.01
N MET A 619 -18.56 -1.05 -37.49
CA MET A 619 -18.37 -1.89 -38.67
C MET A 619 -18.64 -3.37 -38.38
N TYR A 620 -18.25 -3.84 -37.20
CA TYR A 620 -18.41 -5.25 -36.81
C TYR A 620 -19.89 -5.64 -36.74
N ASP A 621 -20.73 -4.79 -36.16
CA ASP A 621 -22.18 -4.99 -36.06
C ASP A 621 -22.88 -4.80 -37.41
N LEU A 622 -22.52 -3.75 -38.17
CA LEU A 622 -23.14 -3.49 -39.47
C LEU A 622 -22.88 -4.59 -40.51
N LEU A 623 -21.72 -5.25 -40.43
CA LEU A 623 -21.34 -6.35 -41.31
C LEU A 623 -21.83 -7.72 -40.80
N ASP A 624 -22.48 -7.79 -39.63
CA ASP A 624 -22.91 -9.05 -38.99
C ASP A 624 -21.76 -10.08 -38.91
N VAL A 625 -20.54 -9.65 -38.56
CA VAL A 625 -19.31 -10.45 -38.66
C VAL A 625 -19.41 -11.77 -37.87
N SER A 626 -20.15 -11.76 -36.76
CA SER A 626 -20.36 -12.94 -35.91
C SER A 626 -21.22 -14.05 -36.55
N LYS A 627 -22.04 -13.73 -37.57
CA LYS A 627 -23.00 -14.67 -38.16
C LYS A 627 -22.71 -15.04 -39.61
N ARG A 628 -21.73 -14.36 -40.25
CA ARG A 628 -21.44 -14.49 -41.69
C ARG A 628 -20.08 -15.15 -41.97
N ASN A 629 -19.99 -15.76 -43.14
CA ASN A 629 -18.77 -16.42 -43.62
C ASN A 629 -17.77 -15.39 -44.19
N ASP A 630 -16.48 -15.72 -44.16
CA ASP A 630 -15.38 -14.85 -44.63
C ASP A 630 -15.60 -14.31 -46.05
N VAL A 631 -16.06 -15.18 -46.96
CA VAL A 631 -16.30 -14.84 -48.37
C VAL A 631 -17.36 -13.73 -48.51
N GLN A 632 -18.41 -13.75 -47.68
CA GLN A 632 -19.48 -12.75 -47.72
C GLN A 632 -18.98 -11.40 -47.20
N ILE A 633 -18.18 -11.42 -46.13
CA ILE A 633 -17.61 -10.22 -45.52
C ILE A 633 -16.59 -9.57 -46.47
N LEU A 634 -15.74 -10.38 -47.11
CA LEU A 634 -14.79 -9.90 -48.11
C LEU A 634 -15.48 -9.34 -49.36
N SER A 635 -16.60 -9.93 -49.77
CA SER A 635 -17.44 -9.39 -50.84
C SER A 635 -17.97 -8.01 -50.46
N ASP A 636 -18.64 -7.88 -49.31
CA ASP A 636 -19.21 -6.61 -48.85
C ASP A 636 -18.15 -5.50 -48.70
N LEU A 637 -16.95 -5.85 -48.20
CA LEU A 637 -15.83 -4.91 -48.09
C LEU A 637 -15.26 -4.51 -49.46
N SER A 638 -15.17 -5.46 -50.39
CA SER A 638 -14.73 -5.18 -51.76
C SER A 638 -15.76 -4.33 -52.49
N ASP A 639 -17.05 -4.62 -52.35
CA ASP A 639 -18.16 -3.84 -52.91
C ASP A 639 -18.15 -2.40 -52.37
N PHE A 640 -17.83 -2.22 -51.08
CA PHE A 640 -17.62 -0.90 -50.48
C PHE A 640 -16.49 -0.11 -51.16
N PHE A 641 -15.30 -0.71 -51.31
CA PHE A 641 -14.16 -0.02 -51.95
C PHE A 641 -14.41 0.24 -53.44
N ILE A 642 -14.95 -0.74 -54.17
CA ILE A 642 -15.28 -0.65 -55.59
C ILE A 642 -16.36 0.42 -55.83
N SER A 643 -17.39 0.49 -54.98
CA SER A 643 -18.45 1.50 -55.06
C SER A 643 -17.88 2.91 -54.92
N ILE A 644 -16.98 3.14 -53.96
CA ILE A 644 -16.31 4.44 -53.79
C ILE A 644 -15.43 4.76 -55.00
N GLN A 645 -14.60 3.81 -55.44
CA GLN A 645 -13.66 4.00 -56.55
C GLN A 645 -14.37 4.29 -57.88
N ASN A 646 -15.46 3.58 -58.18
CA ASN A 646 -16.17 3.71 -59.45
C ASN A 646 -17.28 4.77 -59.44
N SER A 647 -17.63 5.33 -58.28
CA SER A 647 -18.73 6.31 -58.11
C SER A 647 -18.66 7.47 -59.11
N LYS A 648 -17.48 8.09 -59.27
CA LYS A 648 -17.25 9.21 -60.19
C LYS A 648 -17.38 8.79 -61.65
N LEU A 649 -16.85 7.62 -62.03
CA LEU A 649 -16.97 7.09 -63.39
C LEU A 649 -18.43 6.75 -63.73
N ASN A 650 -19.18 6.17 -62.80
CA ASN A 650 -20.59 5.86 -62.96
C ASN A 650 -21.45 7.14 -63.10
N LEU A 651 -21.15 8.17 -62.30
CA LEU A 651 -21.78 9.48 -62.43
C LEU A 651 -21.54 10.09 -63.81
N PHE A 652 -20.29 10.04 -64.31
CA PHE A 652 -19.95 10.56 -65.63
C PHE A 652 -20.65 9.79 -66.75
N LYS A 653 -20.66 8.46 -66.70
CA LYS A 653 -21.40 7.63 -67.67
C LYS A 653 -22.90 7.96 -67.68
N LYS A 654 -23.51 8.12 -66.51
CA LYS A 654 -24.94 8.48 -66.42
C LYS A 654 -25.21 9.87 -67.00
N PHE A 655 -24.35 10.84 -66.68
CA PHE A 655 -24.46 12.19 -67.22
C PHE A 655 -24.26 12.22 -68.74
N GLU A 656 -23.29 11.46 -69.24
CA GLU A 656 -23.04 11.28 -70.67
C GLU A 656 -24.23 10.63 -71.39
N GLN A 657 -24.83 9.58 -70.82
CA GLN A 657 -26.06 8.98 -71.35
C GLN A 657 -27.22 9.98 -71.40
N SER A 658 -27.39 10.79 -70.36
CA SER A 658 -28.41 11.84 -70.35
C SER A 658 -28.13 12.92 -71.40
N LEU A 659 -26.86 13.28 -71.61
CA LEU A 659 -26.45 14.21 -72.65
C LEU A 659 -26.73 13.64 -74.04
N PHE A 660 -26.35 12.38 -74.32
CA PHE A 660 -26.61 11.74 -75.60
C PHE A 660 -28.10 11.57 -75.89
N LYS A 661 -28.91 11.31 -74.87
CA LYS A 661 -30.37 11.24 -75.02
C LYS A 661 -30.95 12.58 -75.49
N GLU A 662 -30.49 13.69 -74.92
CA GLU A 662 -31.00 15.02 -75.25
C GLU A 662 -30.37 15.61 -76.52
N LEU A 663 -29.07 15.37 -76.76
CA LEU A 663 -28.29 15.96 -77.86
C LEU A 663 -28.30 15.09 -79.13
N GLY A 664 -28.17 13.77 -78.99
CA GLY A 664 -27.75 12.81 -80.03
C GLY A 664 -26.28 12.42 -79.88
N GLU A 665 -25.80 11.46 -80.70
CA GLU A 665 -24.38 11.10 -80.75
C GLU A 665 -23.52 12.31 -81.16
N ILE A 666 -22.37 12.49 -80.51
CA ILE A 666 -21.44 13.58 -80.83
C ILE A 666 -20.74 13.26 -82.16
N THR A 667 -21.26 13.81 -83.26
CA THR A 667 -20.64 13.75 -84.58
C THR A 667 -19.62 14.88 -84.79
N ILE A 668 -18.76 14.73 -85.80
CA ILE A 668 -17.77 15.76 -86.18
C ILE A 668 -18.46 17.12 -86.43
N ASP A 669 -19.63 17.11 -87.06
CA ASP A 669 -20.46 18.29 -87.29
C ASP A 669 -20.84 19.01 -85.99
N ILE A 670 -21.20 18.27 -84.94
CA ILE A 670 -21.58 18.84 -83.64
C ILE A 670 -20.36 19.46 -82.95
N LEU A 671 -19.18 18.87 -83.09
CA LEU A 671 -17.93 19.43 -82.56
C LEU A 671 -17.54 20.72 -83.27
N GLU A 672 -17.69 20.79 -84.60
CA GLU A 672 -17.47 22.03 -85.35
C GLU A 672 -18.48 23.12 -84.99
N GLN A 673 -19.75 22.74 -84.81
CA GLN A 673 -20.79 23.65 -84.31
C GLN A 673 -20.45 24.15 -82.90
N ALA A 674 -19.97 23.29 -82.01
CA ALA A 674 -19.57 23.66 -80.66
C ALA A 674 -18.39 24.64 -80.67
N LYS A 675 -17.37 24.43 -81.52
CA LYS A 675 -16.27 25.37 -81.72
C LYS A 675 -16.77 26.73 -82.25
N SER A 676 -17.67 26.72 -83.23
CA SER A 676 -18.24 27.96 -83.76
C SER A 676 -19.10 28.73 -82.74
N ILE A 677 -19.90 28.03 -81.93
CA ILE A 677 -20.74 28.64 -80.89
C ILE A 677 -19.89 29.14 -79.73
N SER A 678 -18.81 28.45 -79.37
CA SER A 678 -17.87 28.89 -78.33
C SER A 678 -17.16 30.21 -78.65
N THR A 679 -17.06 30.61 -79.93
CA THR A 679 -16.48 31.90 -80.33
C THR A 679 -17.53 32.99 -80.58
N SER A 680 -18.73 32.61 -81.04
CA SER A 680 -19.79 33.54 -81.44
C SER A 680 -20.89 33.81 -80.41
N ALA A 681 -21.07 32.96 -79.38
CA ALA A 681 -22.13 33.12 -78.39
C ALA A 681 -21.88 34.32 -77.45
N ALA A 682 -22.89 35.18 -77.30
CA ALA A 682 -22.87 36.32 -76.37
C ALA A 682 -23.09 35.91 -74.90
N ASP A 683 -23.90 34.86 -74.65
CA ASP A 683 -24.12 34.33 -73.31
C ASP A 683 -22.90 33.52 -72.87
N TRP A 684 -22.24 33.98 -71.80
CA TRP A 684 -21.05 33.34 -71.24
C TRP A 684 -21.30 31.88 -70.83
N LYS A 685 -22.52 31.54 -70.37
CA LYS A 685 -22.86 30.17 -69.96
C LYS A 685 -22.93 29.25 -71.17
N MET A 686 -23.52 29.70 -72.29
CA MET A 686 -23.55 28.94 -73.54
C MET A 686 -22.18 28.85 -74.18
N LYS A 687 -21.37 29.92 -74.08
CA LYS A 687 -19.99 29.93 -74.56
C LYS A 687 -19.16 28.83 -73.88
N LYS A 688 -19.25 28.74 -72.54
CA LYS A 688 -18.57 27.72 -71.74
C LYS A 688 -19.13 26.31 -71.98
N PHE A 689 -20.45 26.17 -72.13
CA PHE A 689 -21.08 24.90 -72.47
C PHE A 689 -20.57 24.36 -73.81
N ALA A 690 -20.54 25.21 -74.85
CA ALA A 690 -20.02 24.86 -76.16
C ALA A 690 -18.50 24.61 -76.16
N GLU A 691 -17.72 25.34 -75.36
CA GLU A 691 -16.28 25.12 -75.17
C GLU A 691 -15.99 23.75 -74.54
N HIS A 692 -16.74 23.36 -73.49
CA HIS A 692 -16.58 22.04 -72.86
C HIS A 692 -17.02 20.91 -73.79
N LEU A 693 -18.10 21.11 -74.57
CA LEU A 693 -18.57 20.15 -75.55
C LEU A 693 -17.58 19.99 -76.73
N ALA A 694 -16.95 21.08 -77.19
CA ALA A 694 -15.92 21.03 -78.22
C ALA A 694 -14.66 20.25 -77.78
N ASN A 695 -14.39 20.22 -76.48
CA ASN A 695 -13.27 19.50 -75.87
C ASN A 695 -13.59 18.03 -75.54
N SER A 696 -14.77 17.52 -75.91
CA SER A 696 -15.16 16.14 -75.64
C SER A 696 -14.36 15.09 -76.43
N SER A 697 -13.56 15.52 -77.41
CA SER A 697 -12.67 14.64 -78.20
C SER A 697 -11.34 14.30 -77.52
N ASN A 698 -11.04 14.89 -76.36
CA ASN A 698 -9.82 14.56 -75.60
C ASN A 698 -10.07 13.32 -74.73
N ASP A 699 -9.08 12.43 -74.59
CA ASP A 699 -9.12 11.20 -73.75
C ASP A 699 -9.41 11.45 -72.24
N SER A 700 -9.59 12.71 -71.82
CA SER A 700 -9.87 13.08 -70.43
C SER A 700 -11.37 13.24 -70.17
N ALA A 701 -11.90 12.60 -69.12
CA ALA A 701 -13.27 12.82 -68.64
C ALA A 701 -13.49 14.20 -67.95
N GLN A 702 -12.49 15.09 -67.97
CA GLN A 702 -12.53 16.38 -67.29
C GLN A 702 -13.58 17.32 -67.88
N TRP A 703 -13.88 17.20 -69.18
CA TRP A 703 -14.91 18.02 -69.81
C TRP A 703 -16.30 17.75 -69.22
N ILE A 704 -16.60 16.51 -68.84
CA ILE A 704 -17.87 16.11 -68.17
C ILE A 704 -17.95 16.79 -66.80
N SER A 705 -16.87 16.75 -66.01
CA SER A 705 -16.82 17.43 -64.72
C SER A 705 -17.08 18.94 -64.84
N ASN A 706 -16.46 19.57 -65.85
CA ASN A 706 -16.64 20.99 -66.11
C ASN A 706 -18.08 21.31 -66.56
N MET A 707 -18.73 20.43 -67.34
CA MET A 707 -20.14 20.58 -67.71
C MET A 707 -21.07 20.47 -66.49
N ILE A 708 -20.87 19.46 -65.64
CA ILE A 708 -21.66 19.29 -64.42
C ILE A 708 -21.49 20.50 -63.50
N THR A 709 -20.26 21.00 -63.35
CA THR A 709 -19.96 22.21 -62.57
C THR A 709 -20.64 23.45 -63.14
N LEU A 710 -20.67 23.61 -64.46
CA LEU A 710 -21.32 24.75 -65.13
C LEU A 710 -22.83 24.73 -64.94
N LEU A 711 -23.46 23.55 -65.09
CA LEU A 711 -24.91 23.38 -64.97
C LEU A 711 -25.39 23.44 -63.51
N GLY A 712 -24.65 22.80 -62.61
CA GLY A 712 -24.93 22.80 -61.17
C GLY A 712 -24.45 24.05 -60.43
N GLN A 713 -23.63 24.90 -61.07
CA GLN A 713 -23.03 26.13 -60.52
C GLN A 713 -22.20 25.93 -59.24
N ILE A 714 -21.72 24.72 -58.99
CA ILE A 714 -20.96 24.34 -57.79
C ILE A 714 -19.70 23.59 -58.23
N PRO A 715 -18.51 23.96 -57.70
CA PRO A 715 -17.25 23.31 -58.06
C PRO A 715 -17.23 21.83 -57.66
N GLU A 716 -16.48 21.02 -58.41
CA GLU A 716 -16.40 19.56 -58.25
C GLU A 716 -16.17 19.08 -56.81
N ARG A 717 -15.33 19.79 -56.04
CA ARG A 717 -15.02 19.44 -54.65
C ARG A 717 -16.26 19.45 -53.74
N ASP A 718 -17.20 20.34 -54.03
CA ASP A 718 -18.33 20.69 -53.17
C ASP A 718 -19.68 20.18 -53.72
N TRP A 719 -19.64 19.24 -54.68
CA TRP A 719 -20.86 18.58 -55.17
C TRP A 719 -21.65 17.92 -54.04
N SER A 720 -22.97 18.01 -54.17
CA SER A 720 -24.00 17.36 -53.36
C SER A 720 -25.08 16.75 -54.26
N ASP A 721 -25.91 15.86 -53.72
CA ASP A 721 -27.00 15.25 -54.50
C ASP A 721 -27.95 16.30 -55.11
N ASP A 722 -28.21 17.40 -54.39
CA ASP A 722 -29.04 18.52 -54.89
C ASP A 722 -28.37 19.26 -56.05
N SER A 723 -27.05 19.49 -55.95
CA SER A 723 -26.29 20.15 -57.03
C SER A 723 -26.24 19.32 -58.31
N LEU A 724 -26.13 17.99 -58.17
CA LEU A 724 -26.13 17.07 -59.30
C LEU A 724 -27.52 16.99 -59.92
N LYS A 725 -28.58 16.88 -59.11
CA LYS A 725 -29.96 16.94 -59.61
C LYS A 725 -30.23 18.21 -60.42
N LYS A 726 -29.84 19.38 -59.91
CA LYS A 726 -29.91 20.64 -60.66
C LYS A 726 -29.15 20.61 -61.98
N ALA A 727 -27.96 19.99 -62.00
CA ALA A 727 -27.20 19.84 -63.23
C ALA A 727 -27.92 18.96 -64.27
N PHE A 728 -28.50 17.84 -63.84
CA PHE A 728 -29.30 16.96 -64.71
C PHE A 728 -30.60 17.63 -65.20
N GLU A 729 -31.30 18.39 -64.35
CA GLU A 729 -32.52 19.13 -64.72
C GLU A 729 -32.25 20.30 -65.66
N ALA A 730 -31.11 20.98 -65.52
CA ALA A 730 -30.72 22.08 -66.39
C ALA A 730 -30.31 21.61 -67.79
N LEU A 731 -29.80 20.38 -67.91
CA LEU A 731 -29.20 19.83 -69.12
C LEU A 731 -30.10 19.94 -70.38
N PRO A 732 -31.38 19.55 -70.38
CA PRO A 732 -32.24 19.64 -71.58
C PRO A 732 -32.40 21.08 -72.08
N SER A 733 -32.55 22.04 -71.16
CA SER A 733 -32.70 23.46 -71.52
C SER A 733 -31.44 24.02 -72.20
N TYR A 734 -30.26 23.58 -71.75
CA TYR A 734 -28.98 23.97 -72.32
C TYR A 734 -28.76 23.34 -73.69
N VAL A 735 -29.08 22.06 -73.83
CA VAL A 735 -29.01 21.33 -75.10
C VAL A 735 -29.98 21.94 -76.13
N GLN A 736 -31.20 22.30 -75.75
CA GLN A 736 -32.17 22.92 -76.66
C GLN A 736 -31.69 24.30 -77.14
N ARG A 737 -31.15 25.12 -76.25
CA ARG A 737 -30.56 26.42 -76.60
C ARG A 737 -29.35 26.25 -77.51
N PHE A 738 -28.50 25.26 -77.24
CA PHE A 738 -27.38 24.91 -78.11
C PHE A 738 -27.85 24.51 -79.52
N LYS A 739 -28.89 23.67 -79.64
CA LYS A 739 -29.50 23.28 -80.93
C LYS A 739 -30.11 24.47 -81.68
N GLN A 740 -30.75 25.41 -80.97
CA GLN A 740 -31.27 26.63 -81.59
C GLN A 740 -30.14 27.49 -82.15
N LEU A 741 -29.09 27.72 -81.36
CA LEU A 741 -27.92 28.48 -81.80
C LEU A 741 -27.19 27.79 -82.96
N SER A 742 -27.09 26.46 -82.95
CA SER A 742 -26.47 25.69 -84.02
C SER A 742 -27.25 25.71 -85.33
N PHE A 743 -28.58 25.88 -85.27
CA PHE A 743 -29.42 26.13 -86.43
C PHE A 743 -29.18 27.52 -87.04
N PHE A 744 -29.05 28.56 -86.19
CA PHE A 744 -28.76 29.92 -86.67
C PHE A 744 -27.36 30.03 -87.28
N THR A 745 -26.33 29.40 -86.69
CA THR A 745 -24.96 29.40 -87.24
C THR A 745 -24.83 28.58 -88.53
N LYS A 746 -25.65 27.52 -88.71
CA LYS A 746 -25.76 26.81 -90.00
C LYS A 746 -26.35 27.70 -91.09
N LYS A 747 -27.38 28.48 -90.80
CA LYS A 747 -27.99 29.40 -91.78
C LYS A 747 -27.07 30.54 -92.20
N THR A 748 -26.31 31.13 -91.28
CA THR A 748 -25.34 32.19 -91.61
C THR A 748 -24.20 31.70 -92.52
N LYS A 749 -23.74 30.46 -92.35
CA LYS A 749 -22.77 29.82 -93.27
C LYS A 749 -23.34 29.57 -94.67
N ILE A 750 -24.61 29.14 -94.76
CA ILE A 750 -25.28 28.89 -96.05
C ILE A 750 -25.52 30.22 -96.80
N THR A 751 -25.92 31.29 -96.11
CA THR A 751 -26.06 32.62 -96.74
C THR A 751 -24.73 33.23 -97.17
N SER A 752 -23.62 32.96 -96.47
CA SER A 752 -22.28 33.42 -96.90
C SER A 752 -21.71 32.62 -98.08
N ASP A 753 -22.11 31.35 -98.25
CA ASP A 753 -21.70 30.53 -99.39
C ASP A 753 -22.55 30.81 -100.65
N GLU A 754 -23.79 31.30 -100.51
CA GLU A 754 -24.62 31.77 -101.64
C GLU A 754 -24.17 33.15 -102.17
N ASP A 755 -23.73 34.07 -101.30
CA ASP A 755 -23.17 35.38 -101.70
C ASP A 755 -21.77 35.28 -102.37
N HIS A 756 -21.12 34.12 -102.31
CA HIS A 756 -19.86 33.86 -103.03
C HIS A 756 -20.04 33.14 -104.39
N LYS A 757 -21.28 32.90 -104.84
CA LYS A 757 -21.59 32.32 -106.15
C LYS A 757 -22.41 33.22 -107.10
N SER A 758 -22.53 34.51 -106.79
CA SER A 758 -23.04 35.53 -107.74
C SER A 758 -21.92 36.38 -108.32
#